data_AF-A0A2M9BL50-F1
#
_entry.id   AF-A0A2M9BL50-F1
#
_cell.length_a   1.000
_cell.length_b   1.000
_cell.length_c   1.000
_cell.angle_alpha   90.00
_cell.angle_beta   90.00
_cell.angle_gamma   90.00
#
_symmetry.space_group_name_H-M   'P 1'
#
loop_
_entity.id
_entity.type
_entity.pdbx_description
1 polymer ?
#
loop_
_entity_poly.entity_id
_entity_poly.type
_entity_poly.pdbx_seq_one_letter_code
_entity_poly.pdbx_strand_id
1 'polypeptide(L)'
;MNLFQKQIKNGPLAVLAALVMSAAQAQNPTAPAVGGGRGIFVYSPKPQAAGTWAGAAATSIQVERRVASGTAFAPVAQLSAPATAAEFEARVLSFNRRLTIPLTGLEGPLVQKLARIWERTHRLDSLRAYSQLMPVQQAVGLVLLDSTAQRGTSYVYRVTAQRNGAPVGAAAQSAAVSWPGKPTGGKLKKLPAVTEDNRIIPRWRQLDGPQRAVYVQLRRQDDARGEWKTAAAPLTLESFQKALALVAYDRNVQPVHAYRYTLRTLDQYENPGPAADTVLAAAYNFLDAAVLRDFRAQAQQAGPTTEPGIRLSWRLPDANKLRSVRIFRSTLLDKDFKLLAEVTPTEAGYFDATAAPMQKYYYYVQPTGLLQEPGVPSSKAFALFEDQRPPLPPHEVRAAPVPGGIRLRWLPGDKFTKGYYVYRAAGPAAKLTLVGALRPHQEKAAEQVFVDSSRTLQPAVRYRYAVQAENSSHRPSIYSDTVETTAGVKRPVATAAHALAPVAGAEAQWENGRPVVRWQAAPEAAFYEVSRRVEGQPQFQRLPLGPRMPGSRTERRPLAQAGFCDSTARPGQSYEYEIVSLDEQGRRSTPARLSLRAAETAAAPATLTAAAVGKTVELRWAAEAAAPQYRVYRYEPGAKPQAVATVAASPATYRDATVQPRRTYFYYVASLDAQRREAARSEPIGVRVP
;
A
#
# COMPACT_ATOMS: atom_id res chain seq x y z
N MET A 1 -25.06 -10.27 -57.75
CA MET A 1 -25.73 -10.60 -56.46
C MET A 1 -27.25 -10.74 -56.61
N ASN A 2 -27.96 -9.83 -57.29
CA ASN A 2 -29.43 -9.86 -57.40
C ASN A 2 -30.03 -10.98 -58.29
N LEU A 3 -29.31 -11.46 -59.30
CA LEU A 3 -29.73 -12.63 -60.12
C LEU A 3 -29.60 -13.97 -59.38
N PHE A 4 -28.72 -14.05 -58.37
CA PHE A 4 -28.49 -15.26 -57.59
C PHE A 4 -29.60 -15.48 -56.55
N GLN A 5 -30.13 -14.44 -55.92
CA GLN A 5 -31.14 -14.60 -54.86
C GLN A 5 -32.48 -15.21 -55.30
N LYS A 6 -32.88 -15.07 -56.58
CA LYS A 6 -34.20 -15.56 -57.05
C LYS A 6 -34.29 -17.06 -57.34
N GLN A 7 -33.17 -17.76 -57.61
CA GLN A 7 -33.18 -19.20 -57.93
C GLN A 7 -32.79 -20.12 -56.75
N ILE A 8 -32.40 -19.53 -55.62
CA ILE A 8 -31.81 -20.20 -54.45
C ILE A 8 -32.87 -20.86 -53.52
N LYS A 9 -34.16 -20.57 -53.70
CA LYS A 9 -35.18 -20.92 -52.69
C LYS A 9 -35.45 -22.43 -52.49
N ASN A 10 -35.12 -23.32 -53.44
CA ASN A 10 -35.55 -24.72 -53.40
C ASN A 10 -34.45 -25.77 -53.68
N GLY A 11 -33.16 -25.42 -53.55
CA GLY A 11 -32.04 -26.35 -53.80
C GLY A 11 -31.47 -26.96 -52.51
N PRO A 12 -31.03 -28.23 -52.51
CA PRO A 12 -30.35 -28.82 -51.36
C PRO A 12 -29.02 -28.11 -51.03
N LEU A 13 -28.74 -27.98 -49.74
CA LEU A 13 -27.81 -26.98 -49.19
C LEU A 13 -26.33 -27.19 -49.53
N ALA A 14 -25.85 -28.42 -49.70
CA ALA A 14 -24.45 -28.64 -50.09
C ALA A 14 -24.19 -28.18 -51.53
N VAL A 15 -25.17 -28.36 -52.43
CA VAL A 15 -25.12 -27.81 -53.79
C VAL A 15 -25.13 -26.28 -53.71
N LEU A 16 -25.99 -25.70 -52.87
CA LEU A 16 -26.06 -24.26 -52.68
C LEU A 16 -24.73 -23.65 -52.18
N ALA A 17 -24.12 -24.29 -51.18
CA ALA A 17 -22.84 -23.87 -50.61
C ALA A 17 -21.73 -23.94 -51.67
N ALA A 18 -21.63 -25.07 -52.38
CA ALA A 18 -20.67 -25.23 -53.46
C ALA A 18 -20.85 -24.19 -54.57
N LEU A 19 -22.09 -23.86 -54.95
CA LEU A 19 -22.40 -22.83 -55.95
C LEU A 19 -21.98 -21.42 -55.51
N VAL A 20 -22.24 -21.06 -54.25
CA VAL A 20 -21.86 -19.73 -53.71
C VAL A 20 -20.34 -19.60 -53.57
N MET A 21 -19.66 -20.69 -53.21
CA MET A 21 -18.21 -20.72 -53.04
C MET A 21 -17.47 -20.76 -54.38
N SER A 22 -17.98 -21.52 -55.36
CA SER A 22 -17.36 -21.64 -56.70
C SER A 22 -17.56 -20.40 -57.57
N ALA A 23 -18.71 -19.71 -57.47
CA ALA A 23 -18.95 -18.47 -58.20
C ALA A 23 -17.97 -17.34 -57.83
N ALA A 24 -17.38 -17.38 -56.63
CA ALA A 24 -16.35 -16.44 -56.21
C ALA A 24 -14.96 -16.73 -56.82
N GLN A 25 -14.75 -17.94 -57.35
CA GLN A 25 -13.50 -18.39 -57.97
C GLN A 25 -13.54 -18.34 -59.51
N ALA A 26 -14.68 -18.00 -60.11
CA ALA A 26 -14.89 -18.03 -61.55
C ALA A 26 -14.20 -16.87 -62.30
N GLN A 27 -12.86 -16.89 -62.33
CA GLN A 27 -12.08 -16.38 -63.46
C GLN A 27 -11.56 -17.61 -64.20
N ASN A 28 -11.74 -17.67 -65.53
CA ASN A 28 -11.23 -18.77 -66.38
C ASN A 28 -9.80 -19.10 -65.94
N PRO A 29 -9.45 -20.36 -65.64
CA PRO A 29 -8.05 -20.67 -65.41
C PRO A 29 -7.32 -20.34 -66.71
N THR A 30 -6.43 -19.36 -66.64
CA THR A 30 -5.42 -19.09 -67.67
C THR A 30 -4.48 -20.29 -67.86
N ALA A 31 -4.55 -21.29 -66.97
CA ALA A 31 -3.80 -22.53 -67.00
C ALA A 31 -4.67 -23.73 -67.47
N PRO A 32 -4.28 -24.46 -68.53
CA PRO A 32 -4.99 -25.65 -69.04
C PRO A 32 -4.99 -26.87 -68.10
N ALA A 33 -4.18 -26.85 -67.03
CA ALA A 33 -4.13 -27.93 -66.05
C ALA A 33 -3.81 -27.41 -64.65
N VAL A 34 -4.42 -28.00 -63.63
CA VAL A 34 -4.30 -27.62 -62.21
C VAL A 34 -4.11 -28.88 -61.36
N GLY A 35 -3.14 -28.84 -60.45
CA GLY A 35 -2.90 -29.92 -59.49
C GLY A 35 -4.03 -29.98 -58.47
N GLY A 36 -4.65 -31.15 -58.31
CA GLY A 36 -5.70 -31.38 -57.33
C GLY A 36 -5.22 -32.16 -56.11
N GLY A 37 -6.15 -32.61 -55.27
CA GLY A 37 -5.82 -33.42 -54.09
C GLY A 37 -5.63 -34.92 -54.38
N ARG A 38 -6.03 -35.37 -55.57
CA ARG A 38 -6.13 -36.81 -55.94
C ARG A 38 -5.77 -37.12 -57.41
N GLY A 39 -5.12 -36.18 -58.07
CA GLY A 39 -4.78 -36.24 -59.48
C GLY A 39 -4.62 -34.84 -60.06
N ILE A 40 -4.55 -34.75 -61.38
CA ILE A 40 -4.42 -33.47 -62.09
C ILE A 40 -5.70 -33.19 -62.86
N PHE A 41 -6.27 -32.00 -62.66
CA PHE A 41 -7.46 -31.54 -63.36
C PHE A 41 -7.05 -30.82 -64.64
N VAL A 42 -7.51 -31.30 -65.78
CA VAL A 42 -7.16 -30.78 -67.11
C VAL A 42 -8.40 -30.18 -67.74
N TYR A 43 -8.33 -28.90 -68.11
CA TYR A 43 -9.42 -28.17 -68.75
C TYR A 43 -9.36 -28.34 -70.26
N SER A 44 -10.50 -28.69 -70.84
CA SER A 44 -10.73 -28.63 -72.27
C SER A 44 -11.37 -27.29 -72.66
N PRO A 45 -11.38 -26.93 -73.96
CA PRO A 45 -12.17 -25.79 -74.44
C PRO A 45 -13.65 -25.93 -74.03
N LYS A 46 -14.41 -24.83 -73.92
CA LYS A 46 -15.83 -24.96 -73.53
C LYS A 46 -16.65 -25.64 -74.63
N PRO A 47 -17.54 -26.60 -74.29
CA PRO A 47 -18.49 -27.17 -75.26
C PRO A 47 -19.51 -26.10 -75.68
N GLN A 48 -19.77 -26.03 -76.99
CA GLN A 48 -20.72 -25.13 -77.63
C GLN A 48 -21.96 -25.90 -78.12
N ALA A 49 -22.89 -25.18 -78.76
CA ALA A 49 -24.15 -25.76 -79.25
C ALA A 49 -23.91 -26.94 -80.23
N ALA A 50 -24.88 -27.86 -80.28
CA ALA A 50 -24.87 -29.02 -81.19
C ALA A 50 -23.70 -30.02 -80.99
N GLY A 51 -23.17 -30.13 -79.77
CA GLY A 51 -22.10 -31.08 -79.45
C GLY A 51 -20.73 -30.70 -80.03
N THR A 52 -20.59 -29.45 -80.49
CA THR A 52 -19.35 -28.92 -81.09
C THR A 52 -18.47 -28.23 -80.04
N TRP A 53 -17.15 -28.21 -80.26
CA TRP A 53 -16.18 -27.59 -79.35
C TRP A 53 -15.45 -26.42 -80.03
N ALA A 54 -15.27 -25.30 -79.33
CA ALA A 54 -14.41 -24.18 -79.75
C ALA A 54 -14.73 -23.51 -81.12
N GLY A 55 -16.01 -23.30 -81.45
CA GLY A 55 -16.42 -22.62 -82.69
C GLY A 55 -16.16 -23.42 -83.98
N ALA A 56 -15.62 -24.63 -83.84
CA ALA A 56 -15.34 -25.57 -84.91
C ALA A 56 -16.13 -26.87 -84.66
N ALA A 57 -16.47 -27.59 -85.73
CA ALA A 57 -17.26 -28.82 -85.66
C ALA A 57 -16.50 -30.03 -85.06
N ALA A 58 -15.68 -29.83 -84.03
CA ALA A 58 -15.03 -30.89 -83.27
C ALA A 58 -16.05 -31.69 -82.47
N THR A 59 -15.92 -33.02 -82.45
CA THR A 59 -16.83 -33.97 -81.78
C THR A 59 -16.21 -34.60 -80.54
N SER A 60 -14.89 -34.49 -80.37
CA SER A 60 -14.17 -35.01 -79.20
C SER A 60 -12.93 -34.17 -78.87
N ILE A 61 -12.39 -34.36 -77.67
CA ILE A 61 -11.15 -33.74 -77.21
C ILE A 61 -10.15 -34.84 -76.86
N GLN A 62 -8.99 -34.84 -77.50
CA GLN A 62 -7.88 -35.70 -77.13
C GLN A 62 -7.03 -35.01 -76.06
N VAL A 63 -6.81 -35.71 -74.95
CA VAL A 63 -5.90 -35.27 -73.88
C VAL A 63 -4.69 -36.18 -73.85
N GLU A 64 -3.52 -35.58 -73.92
CA GLU A 64 -2.24 -36.25 -73.84
C GLU A 64 -1.40 -35.63 -72.72
N ARG A 65 -0.47 -36.39 -72.15
CA ARG A 65 0.49 -35.90 -71.15
C ARG A 65 1.90 -36.33 -71.48
N ARG A 66 2.87 -35.55 -71.00
CA ARG A 66 4.28 -35.95 -70.91
C ARG A 66 4.83 -35.57 -69.54
N VAL A 67 5.87 -36.28 -69.09
CA VAL A 67 6.67 -35.82 -67.94
C VAL A 67 7.36 -34.52 -68.34
N ALA A 68 7.44 -33.55 -67.42
CA ALA A 68 7.94 -32.21 -67.73
C ALA A 68 9.38 -32.22 -68.27
N SER A 69 10.22 -33.16 -67.81
CA SER A 69 11.60 -33.38 -68.28
C SER A 69 11.71 -34.13 -69.62
N GLY A 70 10.64 -34.77 -70.09
CA GLY A 70 10.61 -35.53 -71.34
C GLY A 70 10.00 -34.75 -72.50
N THR A 71 10.10 -35.29 -73.71
CA THR A 71 9.64 -34.62 -74.96
C THR A 71 8.41 -35.27 -75.59
N ALA A 72 8.19 -36.57 -75.40
CA ALA A 72 7.10 -37.32 -76.02
C ALA A 72 5.79 -37.27 -75.20
N PHE A 73 4.68 -36.97 -75.88
CA PHE A 73 3.33 -37.02 -75.32
C PHE A 73 2.72 -38.40 -75.51
N ALA A 74 1.99 -38.87 -74.49
CA ALA A 74 1.23 -40.11 -74.51
C ALA A 74 -0.26 -39.82 -74.27
N PRO A 75 -1.18 -40.57 -74.91
CA PRO A 75 -2.62 -40.39 -74.72
C PRO A 75 -3.04 -40.72 -73.28
N VAL A 76 -3.91 -39.89 -72.71
CA VAL A 76 -4.49 -40.07 -71.36
C VAL A 76 -5.96 -40.41 -71.46
N ALA A 77 -6.72 -39.60 -72.20
CA ALA A 77 -8.15 -39.79 -72.37
C ALA A 77 -8.66 -39.08 -73.63
N GLN A 78 -9.78 -39.56 -74.15
CA GLN A 78 -10.58 -38.87 -75.15
C GLN A 78 -11.92 -38.45 -74.51
N LEU A 79 -12.22 -37.15 -74.51
CA LEU A 79 -13.41 -36.59 -73.89
C LEU A 79 -14.48 -36.32 -74.94
N SER A 80 -15.74 -36.55 -74.59
CA SER A 80 -16.91 -36.21 -75.38
C SER A 80 -17.99 -35.61 -74.50
N ALA A 81 -18.83 -34.77 -75.09
CA ALA A 81 -20.07 -34.31 -74.48
C ALA A 81 -21.08 -35.47 -74.43
N PRO A 82 -21.92 -35.57 -73.38
CA PRO A 82 -22.97 -36.59 -73.34
C PRO A 82 -24.02 -36.31 -74.41
N ALA A 83 -24.38 -37.34 -75.16
CA ALA A 83 -25.29 -37.26 -76.29
C ALA A 83 -26.77 -37.32 -75.88
N THR A 84 -27.07 -37.92 -74.72
CA THR A 84 -28.45 -38.10 -74.22
C THR A 84 -28.60 -37.58 -72.80
N ALA A 85 -29.84 -37.29 -72.38
CA ALA A 85 -30.13 -36.96 -70.99
C ALA A 85 -29.70 -38.08 -70.02
N ALA A 86 -29.94 -39.35 -70.38
CA ALA A 86 -29.58 -40.50 -69.55
C ALA A 86 -28.06 -40.61 -69.35
N GLU A 87 -27.27 -40.34 -70.39
CA GLU A 87 -25.82 -40.33 -70.29
C GLU A 87 -25.32 -39.17 -69.41
N PHE A 88 -25.89 -37.98 -69.56
CA PHE A 88 -25.57 -36.83 -68.71
C PHE A 88 -25.85 -37.14 -67.24
N GLU A 89 -27.03 -37.68 -66.93
CA GLU A 89 -27.43 -38.05 -65.57
C GLU A 89 -26.48 -39.08 -64.96
N ALA A 90 -26.21 -40.17 -65.69
CA ALA A 90 -25.32 -41.23 -65.23
C ALA A 90 -23.91 -40.70 -64.95
N ARG A 91 -23.37 -39.84 -65.83
CA ARG A 91 -22.05 -39.22 -65.65
C ARG A 91 -22.01 -38.31 -64.42
N VAL A 92 -22.96 -37.38 -64.25
CA VAL A 92 -23.00 -36.47 -63.10
C VAL A 92 -23.08 -37.24 -61.78
N LEU A 93 -23.98 -38.23 -61.68
CA LEU A 93 -24.13 -39.05 -60.48
C LEU A 93 -22.88 -39.91 -60.20
N SER A 94 -22.21 -40.41 -61.24
CA SER A 94 -20.95 -41.13 -61.09
C SER A 94 -19.85 -40.23 -60.55
N PHE A 95 -19.66 -39.04 -61.12
CA PHE A 95 -18.63 -38.10 -60.67
C PHE A 95 -18.91 -37.57 -59.26
N ASN A 96 -20.18 -37.28 -58.91
CA ASN A 96 -20.53 -36.85 -57.56
C ASN A 96 -20.18 -37.91 -56.50
N ARG A 97 -20.43 -39.19 -56.79
CA ARG A 97 -20.08 -40.31 -55.89
C ARG A 97 -18.58 -40.52 -55.74
N ARG A 98 -17.79 -40.13 -56.73
CA ARG A 98 -16.33 -40.27 -56.68
C ARG A 98 -15.66 -39.18 -55.85
N LEU A 99 -16.27 -38.01 -55.66
CA LEU A 99 -15.71 -36.91 -54.85
C LEU A 99 -15.31 -37.39 -53.43
N THR A 100 -14.26 -36.80 -52.85
CA THR A 100 -13.88 -37.08 -51.44
C THR A 100 -15.02 -36.73 -50.49
N ILE A 101 -15.76 -35.66 -50.82
CA ILE A 101 -16.95 -35.22 -50.10
C ILE A 101 -18.05 -35.03 -51.16
N PRO A 102 -18.97 -36.00 -51.31
CA PRO A 102 -20.09 -35.88 -52.25
C PRO A 102 -20.98 -34.68 -51.94
N LEU A 103 -21.49 -34.02 -52.99
CA LEU A 103 -22.44 -32.93 -52.85
C LEU A 103 -23.83 -33.51 -52.59
N THR A 104 -24.28 -33.46 -51.35
CA THR A 104 -25.62 -33.92 -50.98
C THR A 104 -26.69 -33.11 -51.71
N GLY A 105 -27.63 -33.83 -52.31
CA GLY A 105 -28.69 -33.25 -53.12
C GLY A 105 -28.32 -32.86 -54.56
N LEU A 106 -27.09 -33.11 -55.03
CA LEU A 106 -26.83 -33.29 -56.46
C LEU A 106 -27.21 -34.73 -56.85
N GLU A 107 -28.52 -35.00 -56.77
CA GLU A 107 -29.14 -36.34 -56.87
C GLU A 107 -30.30 -36.33 -57.88
N GLY A 108 -30.90 -37.50 -58.11
CA GLY A 108 -31.84 -37.82 -59.20
C GLY A 108 -32.74 -36.66 -59.66
N PRO A 109 -33.64 -36.10 -58.81
CA PRO A 109 -34.59 -35.09 -59.28
C PRO A 109 -33.95 -33.82 -59.85
N LEU A 110 -32.90 -33.31 -59.21
CA LEU A 110 -32.17 -32.13 -59.70
C LEU A 110 -31.36 -32.50 -60.95
N VAL A 111 -30.67 -33.63 -60.94
CA VAL A 111 -29.83 -34.06 -62.06
C VAL A 111 -30.68 -34.34 -63.30
N GLN A 112 -31.85 -34.96 -63.17
CA GLN A 112 -32.83 -35.17 -64.25
C GLN A 112 -33.34 -33.86 -64.86
N LYS A 113 -33.52 -32.82 -64.03
CA LYS A 113 -33.87 -31.49 -64.53
C LYS A 113 -32.72 -30.89 -65.34
N LEU A 114 -31.49 -31.01 -64.86
CA LEU A 114 -30.30 -30.53 -65.58
C LEU A 114 -30.07 -31.32 -66.88
N ALA A 115 -30.29 -32.63 -66.86
CA ALA A 115 -30.19 -33.52 -68.01
C ALA A 115 -31.16 -33.13 -69.13
N ARG A 116 -32.43 -32.84 -68.81
CA ARG A 116 -33.42 -32.34 -69.77
C ARG A 116 -33.03 -30.98 -70.38
N ILE A 117 -32.45 -30.09 -69.57
CA ILE A 117 -31.94 -28.80 -70.08
C ILE A 117 -30.75 -29.04 -71.02
N TRP A 118 -29.85 -29.95 -70.65
CA TRP A 118 -28.71 -30.34 -71.46
C TRP A 118 -29.16 -30.91 -72.81
N GLU A 119 -30.05 -31.90 -72.81
CA GLU A 119 -30.56 -32.54 -74.03
C GLU A 119 -31.23 -31.56 -74.99
N ARG A 120 -31.93 -30.55 -74.47
CA ARG A 120 -32.55 -29.52 -75.32
C ARG A 120 -31.55 -28.52 -75.89
N THR A 121 -30.48 -28.19 -75.15
CA THR A 121 -29.65 -27.02 -75.46
C THR A 121 -28.24 -27.36 -75.92
N HIS A 122 -27.68 -28.47 -75.45
CA HIS A 122 -26.28 -28.86 -75.58
C HIS A 122 -25.31 -27.72 -75.21
N ARG A 123 -25.71 -26.83 -74.28
CA ARG A 123 -24.94 -25.65 -73.88
C ARG A 123 -24.72 -25.65 -72.38
N LEU A 124 -23.45 -25.59 -71.98
CA LEU A 124 -23.07 -25.50 -70.57
C LEU A 124 -23.67 -24.27 -69.88
N ASP A 125 -23.70 -23.13 -70.56
CA ASP A 125 -24.24 -21.87 -70.02
C ASP A 125 -25.75 -21.95 -69.68
N SER A 126 -26.48 -22.85 -70.36
CA SER A 126 -27.91 -23.08 -70.06
C SER A 126 -28.14 -23.77 -68.72
N LEU A 127 -27.11 -24.41 -68.15
CA LEU A 127 -27.14 -24.97 -66.80
C LEU A 127 -26.94 -23.90 -65.70
N ARG A 128 -26.69 -22.64 -66.08
CA ARG A 128 -26.55 -21.48 -65.16
C ARG A 128 -25.53 -21.76 -64.06
N ALA A 129 -25.88 -21.49 -62.79
CA ALA A 129 -24.98 -21.69 -61.66
C ALA A 129 -24.44 -23.13 -61.57
N TYR A 130 -25.25 -24.14 -61.91
CA TYR A 130 -24.84 -25.56 -61.86
C TYR A 130 -23.69 -25.91 -62.81
N SER A 131 -23.43 -25.09 -63.84
CA SER A 131 -22.25 -25.23 -64.70
C SER A 131 -20.92 -25.10 -63.95
N GLN A 132 -20.93 -24.51 -62.75
CA GLN A 132 -19.74 -24.31 -61.93
C GLN A 132 -19.41 -25.53 -61.04
N LEU A 133 -20.27 -26.54 -60.99
CA LEU A 133 -20.05 -27.72 -60.16
C LEU A 133 -19.10 -28.70 -60.86
N MET A 134 -18.06 -29.16 -60.16
CA MET A 134 -17.06 -30.05 -60.74
C MET A 134 -17.65 -31.34 -61.37
N PRO A 135 -18.60 -32.04 -60.72
CA PRO A 135 -19.22 -33.21 -61.35
C PRO A 135 -19.96 -32.89 -62.66
N VAL A 136 -20.53 -31.69 -62.79
CA VAL A 136 -21.21 -31.24 -64.01
C VAL A 136 -20.19 -30.92 -65.10
N GLN A 137 -19.11 -30.22 -64.78
CA GLN A 137 -18.03 -29.92 -65.72
C GLN A 137 -17.36 -31.20 -66.24
N GLN A 138 -17.14 -32.17 -65.36
CA GLN A 138 -16.59 -33.48 -65.74
C GLN A 138 -17.57 -34.27 -66.61
N ALA A 139 -18.87 -34.26 -66.28
CA ALA A 139 -19.88 -34.97 -67.05
C ALA A 139 -19.98 -34.49 -68.50
N VAL A 140 -19.87 -33.18 -68.73
CA VAL A 140 -19.89 -32.59 -70.07
C VAL A 140 -18.55 -32.65 -70.81
N GLY A 141 -17.51 -33.21 -70.18
CA GLY A 141 -16.17 -33.32 -70.76
C GLY A 141 -15.35 -32.03 -70.72
N LEU A 142 -15.79 -31.00 -69.98
CA LEU A 142 -15.04 -29.75 -69.81
C LEU A 142 -13.77 -29.95 -68.97
N VAL A 143 -13.82 -30.88 -68.03
CA VAL A 143 -12.71 -31.16 -67.11
C VAL A 143 -12.46 -32.65 -67.03
N LEU A 144 -11.20 -33.05 -67.21
CA LEU A 144 -10.71 -34.39 -66.93
C LEU A 144 -10.00 -34.39 -65.57
N LEU A 145 -10.25 -35.41 -64.75
CA LEU A 145 -9.36 -35.75 -63.64
C LEU A 145 -8.44 -36.90 -64.09
N ASP A 146 -7.17 -36.61 -64.32
CA ASP A 146 -6.14 -37.62 -64.52
C ASP A 146 -5.70 -38.17 -63.15
N SER A 147 -6.36 -39.26 -62.72
CA SER A 147 -6.01 -40.00 -61.51
C SER A 147 -4.85 -40.97 -61.70
N THR A 148 -4.30 -41.09 -62.91
CA THR A 148 -3.16 -41.96 -63.23
C THR A 148 -1.81 -41.23 -63.13
N ALA A 149 -1.83 -39.92 -62.87
CA ALA A 149 -0.64 -39.12 -62.67
C ALA A 149 0.11 -39.57 -61.41
N GLN A 150 1.43 -39.72 -61.51
CA GLN A 150 2.23 -40.14 -60.37
C GLN A 150 2.42 -38.99 -59.38
N ARG A 151 2.23 -39.31 -58.09
CA ARG A 151 2.40 -38.34 -56.99
C ARG A 151 3.83 -37.78 -56.98
N GLY A 152 3.97 -36.46 -56.91
CA GLY A 152 5.24 -35.74 -56.90
C GLY A 152 5.87 -35.51 -58.29
N THR A 153 5.32 -36.11 -59.35
CA THR A 153 5.85 -35.93 -60.71
C THR A 153 5.17 -34.75 -61.41
N SER A 154 5.96 -33.91 -62.06
CA SER A 154 5.45 -32.80 -62.87
C SER A 154 5.17 -33.25 -64.30
N TYR A 155 3.97 -32.92 -64.80
CA TYR A 155 3.50 -33.24 -66.14
C TYR A 155 3.14 -31.98 -66.91
N VAL A 156 3.27 -32.05 -68.23
CA VAL A 156 2.72 -31.08 -69.18
C VAL A 156 1.62 -31.77 -69.96
N TYR A 157 0.44 -31.14 -70.02
CA TYR A 157 -0.72 -31.65 -70.75
C TYR A 157 -0.87 -30.93 -72.08
N ARG A 158 -1.31 -31.68 -73.09
CA ARG A 158 -1.73 -31.17 -74.39
C ARG A 158 -3.17 -31.57 -74.64
N VAL A 159 -3.98 -30.59 -75.04
CA VAL A 159 -5.40 -30.75 -75.28
C VAL A 159 -5.71 -30.35 -76.72
N THR A 160 -6.24 -31.28 -77.50
CA THR A 160 -6.45 -31.13 -78.94
C THR A 160 -7.91 -31.41 -79.27
N ALA A 161 -8.62 -30.45 -79.86
CA ALA A 161 -9.96 -30.69 -80.37
C ALA A 161 -9.89 -31.55 -81.64
N GLN A 162 -10.82 -32.49 -81.81
CA GLN A 162 -10.82 -33.43 -82.94
C GLN A 162 -12.20 -33.57 -83.58
N ARG A 163 -12.22 -33.79 -84.90
CA ARG A 163 -13.39 -34.21 -85.67
C ARG A 163 -13.03 -35.48 -86.44
N ASN A 164 -13.77 -36.57 -86.23
CA ASN A 164 -13.50 -37.88 -86.83
C ASN A 164 -12.05 -38.35 -86.65
N GLY A 165 -11.45 -38.08 -85.48
CA GLY A 165 -10.06 -38.43 -85.15
C GLY A 165 -9.00 -37.45 -85.67
N ALA A 166 -9.35 -36.51 -86.55
CA ALA A 166 -8.42 -35.50 -87.06
C ALA A 166 -8.41 -34.23 -86.17
N PRO A 167 -7.24 -33.63 -85.87
CA PRO A 167 -7.15 -32.37 -85.12
C PRO A 167 -7.88 -31.22 -85.80
N VAL A 168 -8.55 -30.38 -85.01
CA VAL A 168 -9.27 -29.18 -85.44
C VAL A 168 -8.75 -28.00 -84.62
N GLY A 169 -8.02 -27.09 -85.28
CA GLY A 169 -7.38 -25.95 -84.62
C GLY A 169 -6.08 -26.30 -83.89
N ALA A 170 -5.51 -25.31 -83.18
CA ALA A 170 -4.27 -25.46 -82.45
C ALA A 170 -4.49 -26.21 -81.12
N ALA A 171 -3.53 -27.07 -80.75
CA ALA A 171 -3.53 -27.74 -79.46
C ALA A 171 -3.16 -26.75 -78.33
N ALA A 172 -3.90 -26.78 -77.23
CA ALA A 172 -3.56 -26.03 -76.03
C ALA A 172 -2.60 -26.84 -75.16
N GLN A 173 -1.53 -26.21 -74.65
CA GLN A 173 -0.56 -26.85 -73.76
C GLN A 173 -0.51 -26.18 -72.39
N SER A 174 -0.44 -26.98 -71.33
CA SER A 174 -0.34 -26.49 -69.96
C SER A 174 1.10 -26.10 -69.59
N ALA A 175 1.25 -25.29 -68.54
CA ALA A 175 2.49 -25.27 -67.78
C ALA A 175 2.72 -26.63 -67.08
N ALA A 176 3.95 -26.88 -66.62
CA ALA A 176 4.25 -28.05 -65.82
C ALA A 176 3.47 -28.00 -64.49
N VAL A 177 2.75 -29.09 -64.18
CA VAL A 177 1.89 -29.19 -63.00
C VAL A 177 2.04 -30.55 -62.33
N SER A 178 1.86 -30.63 -61.03
CA SER A 178 2.03 -31.86 -60.24
C SER A 178 0.86 -32.09 -59.28
N TRP A 179 0.71 -33.35 -58.87
CA TRP A 179 -0.18 -33.78 -57.79
C TRP A 179 0.67 -34.21 -56.57
N PRO A 180 0.40 -33.76 -55.33
CA PRO A 180 -0.69 -32.87 -54.92
C PRO A 180 -0.50 -31.43 -55.40
N GLY A 181 -1.64 -30.77 -55.67
CA GLY A 181 -1.69 -29.33 -55.87
C GLY A 181 -1.33 -28.57 -54.60
N LYS A 182 -1.02 -27.28 -54.77
CA LYS A 182 -0.88 -26.39 -53.61
C LYS A 182 -2.27 -26.15 -53.02
N PRO A 183 -2.47 -26.40 -51.71
CA PRO A 183 -3.70 -26.04 -51.02
C PRO A 183 -4.07 -24.59 -51.27
N THR A 184 -5.33 -24.37 -51.62
CA THR A 184 -5.91 -23.03 -51.65
C THR A 184 -7.04 -22.93 -50.63
N GLY A 185 -7.19 -21.78 -49.98
CA GLY A 185 -8.27 -21.57 -49.01
C GLY A 185 -7.89 -20.68 -47.83
N GLY A 186 -8.81 -19.79 -47.43
CA GLY A 186 -8.72 -19.06 -46.17
C GLY A 186 -9.02 -19.94 -44.95
N LYS A 187 -8.37 -19.67 -43.81
CA LYS A 187 -8.63 -20.36 -42.54
C LYS A 187 -10.05 -20.07 -42.04
N LEU A 188 -10.75 -21.10 -41.56
CA LEU A 188 -12.06 -20.95 -40.93
C LEU A 188 -11.90 -20.68 -39.43
N LYS A 189 -12.34 -19.50 -38.98
CA LYS A 189 -12.26 -19.09 -37.57
C LYS A 189 -13.53 -19.49 -36.84
N LYS A 190 -13.40 -20.12 -35.67
CA LYS A 190 -14.58 -20.50 -34.88
C LYS A 190 -15.35 -19.27 -34.40
N LEU A 191 -16.66 -19.40 -34.35
CA LEU A 191 -17.58 -18.49 -33.66
C LEU A 191 -18.14 -19.20 -32.42
N PRO A 192 -18.72 -18.46 -31.45
CA PRO A 192 -19.41 -19.09 -30.32
C PRO A 192 -20.46 -20.10 -30.82
N ALA A 193 -20.55 -21.27 -30.20
CA ALA A 193 -21.63 -22.21 -30.50
C ALA A 193 -22.94 -21.73 -29.86
N VAL A 194 -24.08 -22.18 -30.39
CA VAL A 194 -25.36 -22.14 -29.65
C VAL A 194 -25.61 -23.54 -29.12
N THR A 195 -25.96 -23.68 -27.85
CA THR A 195 -26.13 -24.97 -27.17
C THR A 195 -27.48 -25.06 -26.50
N GLU A 196 -28.12 -26.21 -26.68
CA GLU A 196 -29.39 -26.61 -26.07
C GLU A 196 -29.22 -28.06 -25.59
N ASP A 197 -30.15 -28.56 -24.77
CA ASP A 197 -30.08 -29.91 -24.20
C ASP A 197 -30.01 -31.00 -25.29
N ASN A 198 -30.67 -30.81 -26.43
CA ASN A 198 -30.77 -31.80 -27.51
C ASN A 198 -30.11 -31.36 -28.83
N ARG A 199 -29.36 -30.25 -28.83
CA ARG A 199 -28.79 -29.69 -30.04
C ARG A 199 -27.56 -28.83 -29.76
N ILE A 200 -26.52 -29.01 -30.57
CA ILE A 200 -25.38 -28.09 -30.63
C ILE A 200 -25.29 -27.50 -32.04
N ILE A 201 -25.14 -26.18 -32.11
CA ILE A 201 -24.98 -25.42 -33.34
C ILE A 201 -23.57 -24.83 -33.37
N PRO A 202 -22.53 -25.58 -33.82
CA PRO A 202 -21.20 -25.03 -33.97
C PRO A 202 -21.12 -24.18 -35.25
N ARG A 203 -20.30 -23.12 -35.18
CA ARG A 203 -20.24 -22.07 -36.21
C ARG A 203 -18.81 -21.68 -36.54
N TRP A 204 -18.55 -21.42 -37.82
CA TRP A 204 -17.25 -20.93 -38.30
C TRP A 204 -17.44 -19.78 -39.28
N ARG A 205 -16.71 -18.69 -39.06
CA ARG A 205 -16.62 -17.59 -40.02
C ARG A 205 -15.53 -17.91 -41.04
N GLN A 206 -15.89 -17.78 -42.32
CA GLN A 206 -14.88 -17.78 -43.37
C GLN A 206 -14.15 -16.43 -43.39
N LEU A 207 -12.82 -16.45 -43.32
CA LEU A 207 -12.01 -15.25 -43.45
C LEU A 207 -11.90 -14.85 -44.92
N ASP A 208 -11.83 -13.54 -45.18
CA ASP A 208 -11.67 -12.99 -46.53
C ASP A 208 -10.38 -13.49 -47.18
N GLY A 209 -10.47 -13.90 -48.45
CA GLY A 209 -9.37 -14.40 -49.25
C GLY A 209 -9.83 -14.81 -50.66
N PRO A 210 -8.94 -14.83 -51.66
CA PRO A 210 -9.29 -15.09 -53.06
C PRO A 210 -9.80 -16.52 -53.32
N GLN A 211 -9.58 -17.44 -52.38
CA GLN A 211 -9.91 -18.86 -52.51
C GLN A 211 -10.77 -19.29 -51.31
N ARG A 212 -12.01 -19.70 -51.58
CA ARG A 212 -12.96 -20.25 -50.59
C ARG A 212 -12.87 -21.78 -50.57
N ALA A 213 -12.94 -22.39 -49.38
CA ALA A 213 -13.23 -23.81 -49.27
C ALA A 213 -14.56 -24.09 -49.98
N VAL A 214 -14.62 -25.12 -50.83
CA VAL A 214 -15.82 -25.46 -51.63
C VAL A 214 -16.49 -26.71 -51.08
N TYR A 215 -15.70 -27.70 -50.69
CA TYR A 215 -16.20 -28.91 -50.04
C TYR A 215 -15.88 -28.87 -48.56
N VAL A 216 -16.90 -29.11 -47.73
CA VAL A 216 -16.80 -29.02 -46.28
C VAL A 216 -17.50 -30.22 -45.66
N GLN A 217 -16.84 -30.87 -44.71
CA GLN A 217 -17.38 -32.00 -43.97
C GLN A 217 -17.22 -31.76 -42.47
N LEU A 218 -18.32 -31.87 -41.73
CA LEU A 218 -18.32 -31.77 -40.28
C LEU A 218 -17.65 -32.99 -39.65
N ARG A 219 -16.69 -32.73 -38.79
CA ARG A 219 -15.99 -33.73 -37.99
C ARG A 219 -16.29 -33.47 -36.51
N ARG A 220 -16.57 -34.53 -35.76
CA ARG A 220 -16.93 -34.48 -34.34
C ARG A 220 -16.11 -35.48 -33.53
N GLN A 221 -15.83 -35.12 -32.28
CA GLN A 221 -15.38 -36.00 -31.22
C GLN A 221 -16.42 -35.95 -30.10
N ASP A 222 -16.79 -37.12 -29.59
CA ASP A 222 -17.72 -37.26 -28.48
C ASP A 222 -16.92 -37.25 -27.16
N ASP A 223 -17.51 -36.71 -26.10
CA ASP A 223 -16.87 -36.49 -24.79
C ASP A 223 -15.56 -35.69 -24.85
N ALA A 224 -15.43 -34.86 -25.90
CA ALA A 224 -14.23 -34.09 -26.22
C ALA A 224 -12.93 -34.93 -26.30
N ARG A 225 -13.03 -36.22 -26.62
CA ARG A 225 -11.93 -37.20 -26.67
C ARG A 225 -12.05 -38.13 -27.89
N GLY A 226 -11.07 -39.01 -28.08
CA GLY A 226 -11.12 -40.08 -29.09
C GLY A 226 -10.83 -39.63 -30.52
N GLU A 227 -11.18 -40.46 -31.49
CA GLU A 227 -10.95 -40.18 -32.91
C GLU A 227 -12.02 -39.26 -33.49
N TRP A 228 -11.62 -38.44 -34.48
CA TRP A 228 -12.57 -37.63 -35.23
C TRP A 228 -13.45 -38.53 -36.09
N LYS A 229 -14.77 -38.43 -35.96
CA LYS A 229 -15.75 -39.06 -36.85
C LYS A 229 -16.48 -38.04 -37.70
N THR A 230 -17.01 -38.48 -38.85
CA THR A 230 -17.93 -37.65 -39.63
C THR A 230 -19.25 -37.53 -38.88
N ALA A 231 -19.71 -36.31 -38.64
CA ALA A 231 -20.99 -36.07 -38.03
C ALA A 231 -22.08 -35.92 -39.09
N ALA A 232 -23.15 -36.71 -38.94
CA ALA A 232 -24.34 -36.62 -39.77
C ALA A 232 -25.22 -35.44 -39.31
N ALA A 233 -24.74 -34.22 -39.53
CA ALA A 233 -25.47 -33.00 -39.22
C ALA A 233 -25.54 -32.11 -40.47
N PRO A 234 -26.70 -31.50 -40.76
CA PRO A 234 -26.81 -30.56 -41.87
C PRO A 234 -25.92 -29.35 -41.63
N LEU A 235 -25.22 -28.93 -42.67
CA LEU A 235 -24.36 -27.76 -42.70
C LEU A 235 -24.97 -26.70 -43.62
N THR A 236 -25.05 -25.46 -43.15
CA THR A 236 -25.65 -24.32 -43.83
C THR A 236 -24.68 -23.15 -43.94
N LEU A 237 -24.99 -22.23 -44.86
CA LEU A 237 -24.35 -20.93 -44.96
C LEU A 237 -25.32 -19.86 -44.49
N GLU A 238 -24.87 -19.05 -43.53
CA GLU A 238 -25.65 -17.97 -42.97
C GLU A 238 -24.88 -16.66 -43.01
N SER A 239 -25.61 -15.54 -43.10
CA SER A 239 -25.02 -14.22 -42.91
C SER A 239 -24.87 -13.97 -41.42
N PHE A 240 -23.64 -13.73 -40.96
CA PHE A 240 -23.32 -13.38 -39.59
C PHE A 240 -22.42 -12.14 -39.57
N GLN A 241 -22.89 -11.04 -38.99
CA GLN A 241 -22.17 -9.76 -38.91
C GLN A 241 -21.57 -9.31 -40.26
N LYS A 242 -22.37 -9.37 -41.34
CA LYS A 242 -21.97 -9.04 -42.73
C LYS A 242 -20.90 -9.98 -43.35
N ALA A 243 -20.57 -11.10 -42.70
CA ALA A 243 -19.71 -12.15 -43.24
C ALA A 243 -20.50 -13.47 -43.45
N LEU A 244 -20.00 -14.36 -44.30
CA LEU A 244 -20.55 -15.71 -44.44
C LEU A 244 -20.02 -16.62 -43.32
N ALA A 245 -20.93 -17.28 -42.61
CA ALA A 245 -20.64 -18.28 -41.61
C ALA A 245 -21.15 -19.66 -42.05
N LEU A 246 -20.33 -20.67 -41.83
CA LEU A 246 -20.71 -22.07 -41.90
C LEU A 246 -21.31 -22.48 -40.56
N VAL A 247 -22.51 -23.03 -40.60
CA VAL A 247 -23.30 -23.36 -39.41
C VAL A 247 -23.74 -24.80 -39.51
N ALA A 248 -23.42 -25.63 -38.51
CA ALA A 248 -23.91 -27.01 -38.45
C ALA A 248 -25.03 -27.10 -37.41
N TYR A 249 -26.03 -27.95 -37.65
CA TYR A 249 -27.09 -28.22 -36.68
C TYR A 249 -27.03 -29.67 -36.22
N ASP A 250 -26.20 -29.96 -35.22
CA ASP A 250 -26.05 -31.31 -34.70
C ASP A 250 -27.14 -31.60 -33.65
N ARG A 251 -28.09 -32.45 -34.01
CA ARG A 251 -29.16 -32.95 -33.13
C ARG A 251 -28.85 -34.35 -32.57
N ASN A 252 -27.73 -34.95 -32.97
CA ASN A 252 -27.33 -36.29 -32.55
C ASN A 252 -26.36 -36.20 -31.36
N VAL A 253 -26.78 -35.47 -30.33
CA VAL A 253 -26.01 -35.18 -29.12
C VAL A 253 -26.78 -35.68 -27.89
N GLN A 254 -26.04 -36.02 -26.84
CA GLN A 254 -26.59 -36.44 -25.56
C GLN A 254 -26.54 -35.26 -24.58
N PRO A 255 -27.63 -34.97 -23.83
CA PRO A 255 -27.64 -33.88 -22.86
C PRO A 255 -26.50 -34.00 -21.84
N VAL A 256 -25.91 -32.88 -21.42
CA VAL A 256 -24.83 -32.84 -20.39
C VAL A 256 -23.52 -33.53 -20.85
N HIS A 257 -23.38 -33.85 -22.14
CA HIS A 257 -22.11 -34.32 -22.72
C HIS A 257 -21.38 -33.21 -23.47
N ALA A 258 -20.04 -33.28 -23.47
CA ALA A 258 -19.16 -32.35 -24.18
C ALA A 258 -18.76 -32.89 -25.56
N TYR A 259 -18.65 -32.01 -26.53
CA TYR A 259 -18.31 -32.35 -27.91
C TYR A 259 -17.27 -31.37 -28.47
N ARG A 260 -16.40 -31.88 -29.33
CA ARG A 260 -15.54 -31.05 -30.16
C ARG A 260 -15.95 -31.15 -31.62
N TYR A 261 -16.00 -30.02 -32.30
CA TYR A 261 -16.32 -29.94 -33.71
C TYR A 261 -15.20 -29.25 -34.48
N THR A 262 -14.90 -29.77 -35.66
CA THR A 262 -14.06 -29.10 -36.66
C THR A 262 -14.60 -29.37 -38.05
N LEU A 263 -14.06 -28.68 -39.05
CA LEU A 263 -14.40 -28.85 -40.45
C LEU A 263 -13.20 -29.38 -41.20
N ARG A 264 -13.40 -30.47 -41.94
CA ARG A 264 -12.50 -30.86 -43.01
C ARG A 264 -12.88 -30.05 -44.25
N THR A 265 -11.94 -29.29 -44.79
CA THR A 265 -12.16 -28.40 -45.94
C THR A 265 -11.36 -28.89 -47.13
N LEU A 266 -11.95 -28.84 -48.33
CA LEU A 266 -11.26 -29.02 -49.59
C LEU A 266 -11.61 -27.87 -50.54
N ASP A 267 -10.66 -27.48 -51.39
CA ASP A 267 -10.89 -26.55 -52.50
C ASP A 267 -11.67 -27.23 -53.65
N GLN A 268 -11.94 -26.51 -54.75
CA GLN A 268 -12.66 -27.06 -55.91
C GLN A 268 -11.95 -28.23 -56.61
N TYR A 269 -10.64 -28.39 -56.39
CA TYR A 269 -9.80 -29.46 -56.95
C TYR A 269 -9.48 -30.54 -55.92
N GLU A 270 -10.24 -30.57 -54.82
CA GLU A 270 -10.10 -31.52 -53.71
C GLU A 270 -8.77 -31.44 -52.94
N ASN A 271 -7.99 -30.36 -53.08
CA ASN A 271 -6.83 -30.15 -52.21
C ASN A 271 -7.29 -29.86 -50.78
N PRO A 272 -6.64 -30.43 -49.75
CA PRO A 272 -6.98 -30.15 -48.36
C PRO A 272 -6.67 -28.70 -48.02
N GLY A 273 -7.68 -27.98 -47.54
CA GLY A 273 -7.51 -26.61 -47.04
C GLY A 273 -6.87 -26.55 -45.65
N PRO A 274 -6.57 -25.35 -45.14
CA PRO A 274 -6.07 -25.18 -43.77
C PRO A 274 -7.07 -25.73 -42.74
N ALA A 275 -6.54 -26.25 -41.64
CA ALA A 275 -7.35 -26.76 -40.53
C ALA A 275 -8.27 -25.66 -39.97
N ALA A 276 -9.57 -25.97 -39.85
CA ALA A 276 -10.53 -25.11 -39.19
C ALA A 276 -10.30 -25.12 -37.68
N ASP A 277 -10.55 -23.97 -37.02
CA ASP A 277 -10.52 -23.92 -35.56
C ASP A 277 -11.51 -24.91 -34.94
N THR A 278 -11.15 -25.49 -33.80
CA THR A 278 -12.04 -26.42 -33.08
C THR A 278 -13.01 -25.68 -32.16
N VAL A 279 -14.29 -25.96 -32.33
CA VAL A 279 -15.38 -25.55 -31.42
C VAL A 279 -15.51 -26.60 -30.32
N LEU A 280 -15.41 -26.18 -29.05
CA LEU A 280 -15.73 -27.01 -27.88
C LEU A 280 -17.07 -26.51 -27.33
N ALA A 281 -18.02 -27.42 -27.15
CA ALA A 281 -19.37 -27.12 -26.69
C ALA A 281 -19.93 -28.30 -25.89
N ALA A 282 -20.89 -28.06 -24.99
CA ALA A 282 -21.62 -29.11 -24.29
C ALA A 282 -23.12 -28.97 -24.56
N ALA A 283 -23.84 -30.09 -24.64
CA ALA A 283 -25.26 -30.12 -25.00
C ALA A 283 -26.13 -29.82 -23.78
N TYR A 284 -26.21 -28.53 -23.44
CA TYR A 284 -27.11 -28.01 -22.42
C TYR A 284 -27.30 -26.50 -22.58
N ASN A 285 -28.41 -25.98 -22.06
CA ASN A 285 -28.56 -24.53 -21.92
C ASN A 285 -27.94 -24.06 -20.60
N PHE A 286 -26.72 -23.53 -20.67
CA PHE A 286 -26.01 -23.04 -19.49
C PHE A 286 -26.73 -21.86 -18.82
N LEU A 287 -27.38 -20.97 -19.58
CA LEU A 287 -28.06 -19.81 -19.00
C LEU A 287 -29.26 -20.22 -18.15
N ASP A 288 -29.99 -21.26 -18.58
CA ASP A 288 -31.10 -21.81 -17.80
C ASP A 288 -30.57 -22.62 -16.60
N ALA A 289 -29.53 -23.44 -16.81
CA ALA A 289 -28.98 -24.30 -15.76
C ALA A 289 -28.30 -23.51 -14.63
N ALA A 290 -27.66 -22.38 -14.95
CA ALA A 290 -26.93 -21.53 -14.02
C ALA A 290 -27.85 -20.58 -13.22
N VAL A 291 -29.17 -20.74 -13.29
CA VAL A 291 -30.12 -19.90 -12.53
C VAL A 291 -29.97 -20.17 -11.03
N LEU A 292 -29.36 -19.20 -10.36
CA LEU A 292 -29.14 -19.24 -8.93
C LEU A 292 -30.27 -18.53 -8.19
N ARG A 293 -30.84 -19.20 -7.18
CA ARG A 293 -31.97 -18.69 -6.39
C ARG A 293 -31.63 -18.64 -4.90
N ASP A 294 -32.34 -17.78 -4.19
CA ASP A 294 -32.36 -17.73 -2.73
C ASP A 294 -30.98 -17.60 -2.07
N PHE A 295 -30.05 -16.88 -2.71
CA PHE A 295 -28.74 -16.65 -2.11
C PHE A 295 -28.86 -15.82 -0.84
N ARG A 296 -28.34 -16.35 0.27
CA ARG A 296 -28.33 -15.70 1.57
C ARG A 296 -26.98 -15.88 2.24
N ALA A 297 -26.56 -14.87 2.99
CA ALA A 297 -25.49 -14.94 3.96
C ALA A 297 -26.09 -14.64 5.33
N GLN A 298 -25.95 -15.56 6.29
CA GLN A 298 -26.55 -15.44 7.62
C GLN A 298 -25.51 -15.70 8.70
N ALA A 299 -25.60 -14.93 9.79
CA ALA A 299 -24.82 -15.20 10.99
C ALA A 299 -25.26 -16.53 11.60
N GLN A 300 -24.31 -17.39 11.92
CA GLN A 300 -24.52 -18.56 12.75
C GLN A 300 -23.89 -18.31 14.12
N GLN A 301 -24.68 -18.52 15.17
CA GLN A 301 -24.21 -18.40 16.55
C GLN A 301 -23.57 -19.72 17.01
N ALA A 302 -22.71 -19.62 18.01
CA ALA A 302 -22.14 -20.80 18.65
C ALA A 302 -23.26 -21.58 19.36
N GLY A 303 -23.22 -22.91 19.25
CA GLY A 303 -24.12 -23.83 19.93
C GLY A 303 -23.32 -24.97 20.57
N PRO A 304 -23.98 -25.96 21.21
CA PRO A 304 -23.30 -27.06 21.89
C PRO A 304 -22.34 -27.86 20.98
N THR A 305 -22.68 -27.94 19.68
CA THR A 305 -21.92 -28.69 18.66
C THR A 305 -21.60 -27.85 17.42
N THR A 306 -21.91 -26.54 17.44
CA THR A 306 -21.78 -25.67 16.26
C THR A 306 -20.87 -24.48 16.55
N GLU A 307 -19.92 -24.23 15.65
CA GLU A 307 -19.05 -23.05 15.73
C GLU A 307 -19.78 -21.78 15.24
N PRO A 308 -19.47 -20.60 15.79
CA PRO A 308 -19.98 -19.34 15.29
C PRO A 308 -19.28 -18.98 13.97
N GLY A 309 -20.00 -18.34 13.04
CA GLY A 309 -19.45 -17.97 11.75
C GLY A 309 -20.50 -17.44 10.78
N ILE A 310 -20.22 -17.50 9.48
CA ILE A 310 -21.18 -17.08 8.44
C ILE A 310 -21.59 -18.29 7.62
N ARG A 311 -22.89 -18.59 7.61
CA ARG A 311 -23.49 -19.61 6.76
C ARG A 311 -24.04 -18.98 5.49
N LEU A 312 -23.54 -19.45 4.36
CA LEU A 312 -24.04 -19.14 3.03
C LEU A 312 -25.01 -20.25 2.60
N SER A 313 -26.10 -19.88 1.94
CA SER A 313 -27.06 -20.83 1.37
C SER A 313 -27.54 -20.34 0.01
N TRP A 314 -27.80 -21.27 -0.91
CA TRP A 314 -28.35 -20.99 -2.23
C TRP A 314 -29.12 -22.21 -2.75
N ARG A 315 -29.86 -22.03 -3.85
CA ARG A 315 -30.53 -23.10 -4.56
C ARG A 315 -30.18 -23.06 -6.05
N LEU A 316 -29.78 -24.21 -6.58
CA LEU A 316 -29.50 -24.44 -8.00
C LEU A 316 -30.42 -25.57 -8.50
N PRO A 317 -31.53 -25.23 -9.21
CA PRO A 317 -32.50 -26.24 -9.67
C PRO A 317 -31.88 -27.33 -10.55
N ASP A 318 -30.94 -26.95 -11.42
CA ASP A 318 -30.30 -27.84 -12.39
C ASP A 318 -28.82 -28.11 -12.04
N ALA A 319 -28.53 -28.33 -10.75
CA ALA A 319 -27.18 -28.57 -10.24
C ALA A 319 -26.43 -29.70 -10.98
N ASN A 320 -27.15 -30.72 -11.45
CA ASN A 320 -26.60 -31.84 -12.23
C ASN A 320 -26.05 -31.44 -13.61
N LYS A 321 -26.44 -30.27 -14.13
CA LYS A 321 -25.94 -29.71 -15.40
C LYS A 321 -24.74 -28.77 -15.20
N LEU A 322 -24.32 -28.56 -13.96
CA LEU A 322 -23.23 -27.65 -13.58
C LEU A 322 -22.01 -28.44 -13.10
N ARG A 323 -20.88 -27.75 -13.00
CA ARG A 323 -19.61 -28.35 -12.56
C ARG A 323 -19.21 -27.99 -11.13
N SER A 324 -19.38 -26.72 -10.76
CA SER A 324 -19.02 -26.24 -9.43
C SER A 324 -19.79 -24.96 -9.08
N VAL A 325 -19.69 -24.54 -7.82
CA VAL A 325 -20.06 -23.20 -7.35
C VAL A 325 -18.84 -22.56 -6.72
N ARG A 326 -18.41 -21.43 -7.26
CA ARG A 326 -17.33 -20.61 -6.71
C ARG A 326 -17.90 -19.59 -5.73
N ILE A 327 -17.28 -19.49 -4.57
CA ILE A 327 -17.71 -18.63 -3.47
C ILE A 327 -16.68 -17.53 -3.31
N PHE A 328 -17.13 -16.28 -3.38
CA PHE A 328 -16.26 -15.12 -3.28
C PHE A 328 -16.60 -14.30 -2.05
N ARG A 329 -15.58 -13.75 -1.40
CA ARG A 329 -15.69 -12.89 -0.21
C ARG A 329 -14.87 -11.62 -0.35
N SER A 330 -15.39 -10.51 0.15
CA SER A 330 -14.69 -9.23 0.31
C SER A 330 -15.12 -8.51 1.59
N THR A 331 -14.29 -7.60 2.10
CA THR A 331 -14.70 -6.61 3.11
C THR A 331 -15.29 -5.34 2.47
N LEU A 332 -15.25 -5.23 1.14
CA LEU A 332 -15.78 -4.12 0.36
C LEU A 332 -16.95 -4.62 -0.52
N LEU A 333 -17.96 -3.77 -0.71
CA LEU A 333 -19.17 -4.14 -1.44
C LEU A 333 -18.92 -4.49 -2.91
N ASP A 334 -18.03 -3.78 -3.60
CA ASP A 334 -17.87 -3.91 -5.06
C ASP A 334 -16.43 -4.14 -5.54
N LYS A 335 -15.49 -4.37 -4.63
CA LYS A 335 -14.06 -4.47 -4.92
C LYS A 335 -13.42 -5.62 -4.16
N ASP A 336 -12.26 -6.07 -4.62
CA ASP A 336 -11.37 -6.99 -3.91
C ASP A 336 -11.97 -8.32 -3.46
N PHE A 337 -12.96 -8.82 -4.21
CA PHE A 337 -13.48 -10.16 -3.98
C PHE A 337 -12.43 -11.22 -4.28
N LYS A 338 -12.17 -12.08 -3.30
CA LYS A 338 -11.27 -13.22 -3.42
C LYS A 338 -12.06 -14.52 -3.41
N LEU A 339 -11.61 -15.49 -4.20
CA LEU A 339 -12.15 -16.85 -4.17
C LEU A 339 -11.86 -17.44 -2.78
N LEU A 340 -12.92 -17.79 -2.07
CA LEU A 340 -12.89 -18.39 -0.74
C LEU A 340 -12.89 -19.92 -0.83
N ALA A 341 -13.76 -20.46 -1.68
CA ALA A 341 -13.89 -21.90 -1.91
C ALA A 341 -14.56 -22.19 -3.27
N GLU A 342 -14.35 -23.40 -3.78
CA GLU A 342 -15.08 -23.97 -4.91
C GLU A 342 -15.70 -25.29 -4.44
N VAL A 343 -17.03 -25.39 -4.52
CA VAL A 343 -17.81 -26.51 -3.98
C VAL A 343 -18.59 -27.23 -5.06
N THR A 344 -19.09 -28.43 -4.74
CA THR A 344 -19.91 -29.19 -5.68
C THR A 344 -21.27 -28.50 -5.90
N PRO A 345 -21.87 -28.57 -7.11
CA PRO A 345 -23.17 -27.94 -7.37
C PRO A 345 -24.32 -28.46 -6.51
N THR A 346 -24.19 -29.68 -5.99
CA THR A 346 -25.18 -30.33 -5.13
C THR A 346 -25.16 -29.81 -3.70
N GLU A 347 -24.11 -29.10 -3.28
CA GLU A 347 -24.09 -28.40 -2.00
C GLU A 347 -25.04 -27.20 -2.04
N ALA A 348 -25.98 -27.15 -1.09
CA ALA A 348 -26.95 -26.06 -0.96
C ALA A 348 -26.43 -24.89 -0.10
N GLY A 349 -25.17 -24.94 0.34
CA GLY A 349 -24.59 -23.92 1.20
C GLY A 349 -23.14 -24.19 1.58
N TYR A 350 -22.54 -23.22 2.27
CA TYR A 350 -21.15 -23.24 2.72
C TYR A 350 -21.01 -22.52 4.06
N PHE A 351 -20.14 -23.00 4.93
CA PHE A 351 -19.86 -22.38 6.22
C PHE A 351 -18.48 -21.74 6.22
N ASP A 352 -18.44 -20.40 6.30
CA ASP A 352 -17.19 -19.64 6.45
C ASP A 352 -16.80 -19.54 7.94
N ALA A 353 -16.02 -20.53 8.38
CA ALA A 353 -15.40 -20.55 9.71
C ALA A 353 -14.21 -19.57 9.85
N THR A 354 -13.75 -18.97 8.75
CA THR A 354 -12.59 -18.08 8.73
C THR A 354 -12.97 -16.61 8.88
N ALA A 355 -14.27 -16.29 8.83
CA ALA A 355 -14.77 -14.95 9.03
C ALA A 355 -14.43 -14.46 10.45
N ALA A 356 -13.87 -13.26 10.54
CA ALA A 356 -13.62 -12.61 11.83
C ALA A 356 -14.95 -12.12 12.46
N PRO A 357 -15.19 -12.32 13.76
CA PRO A 357 -16.35 -11.77 14.45
C PRO A 357 -16.40 -10.24 14.34
N MET A 358 -17.60 -9.66 14.29
CA MET A 358 -17.86 -8.22 14.13
C MET A 358 -17.30 -7.57 12.86
N GLN A 359 -16.66 -8.33 11.97
CA GLN A 359 -16.24 -7.85 10.67
C GLN A 359 -17.35 -8.07 9.65
N LYS A 360 -17.79 -6.99 9.00
CA LYS A 360 -18.73 -7.07 7.89
C LYS A 360 -18.03 -7.63 6.65
N TYR A 361 -18.61 -8.68 6.09
CA TYR A 361 -18.19 -9.29 4.83
C TYR A 361 -19.32 -9.25 3.81
N TYR A 362 -18.93 -9.15 2.55
CA TYR A 362 -19.79 -9.26 1.38
C TYR A 362 -19.43 -10.54 0.64
N TYR A 363 -20.45 -11.27 0.20
CA TYR A 363 -20.31 -12.52 -0.51
C TYR A 363 -21.11 -12.48 -1.81
N TYR A 364 -20.62 -13.20 -2.80
CA TYR A 364 -21.44 -13.69 -3.90
C TYR A 364 -20.97 -15.09 -4.27
N VAL A 365 -21.86 -15.82 -4.93
CA VAL A 365 -21.56 -17.15 -5.46
C VAL A 365 -21.73 -17.14 -6.99
N GLN A 366 -20.92 -17.93 -7.68
CA GLN A 366 -20.93 -18.00 -9.14
C GLN A 366 -20.87 -19.47 -9.58
N PRO A 367 -21.94 -20.02 -10.16
CA PRO A 367 -21.89 -21.37 -10.72
C PRO A 367 -20.97 -21.41 -11.93
N THR A 368 -20.36 -22.57 -12.18
CA THR A 368 -19.57 -22.82 -13.39
C THR A 368 -20.18 -23.94 -14.21
N GLY A 369 -20.14 -23.79 -15.53
CA GLY A 369 -20.61 -24.80 -16.47
C GLY A 369 -19.69 -26.02 -16.60
N LEU A 370 -20.12 -27.01 -17.39
CA LEU A 370 -19.39 -28.27 -17.60
C LEU A 370 -17.98 -28.05 -18.18
N LEU A 371 -17.81 -27.01 -19.00
CA LEU A 371 -16.54 -26.61 -19.61
C LEU A 371 -15.80 -25.54 -18.79
N GLN A 372 -16.20 -25.33 -17.52
CA GLN A 372 -15.70 -24.28 -16.61
C GLN A 372 -15.99 -22.85 -17.03
N GLU A 373 -16.95 -22.64 -17.93
CA GLU A 373 -17.47 -21.32 -18.25
C GLU A 373 -18.13 -20.67 -17.01
N PRO A 374 -17.84 -19.40 -16.71
CA PRO A 374 -18.40 -18.74 -15.55
C PRO A 374 -19.86 -18.33 -15.80
N GLY A 375 -20.74 -18.60 -14.84
CA GLY A 375 -22.14 -18.19 -14.85
C GLY A 375 -22.32 -16.74 -14.41
N VAL A 376 -23.58 -16.29 -14.40
CA VAL A 376 -23.92 -14.99 -13.81
C VAL A 376 -23.72 -15.07 -12.29
N PRO A 377 -22.95 -14.15 -11.68
CA PRO A 377 -22.83 -14.09 -10.22
C PRO A 377 -24.19 -13.86 -9.55
N SER A 378 -24.37 -14.39 -8.34
CA SER A 378 -25.50 -14.04 -7.50
C SER A 378 -25.54 -12.53 -7.19
N SER A 379 -26.67 -12.06 -6.68
CA SER A 379 -26.68 -10.82 -5.91
C SER A 379 -25.68 -10.91 -4.75
N LYS A 380 -25.15 -9.76 -4.34
CA LYS A 380 -24.23 -9.72 -3.20
C LYS A 380 -25.04 -9.72 -1.91
N ALA A 381 -24.70 -10.62 -1.00
CA ALA A 381 -25.23 -10.66 0.35
C ALA A 381 -24.15 -10.21 1.33
N PHE A 382 -24.53 -9.51 2.40
CA PHE A 382 -23.60 -9.20 3.47
C PHE A 382 -23.99 -9.93 4.75
N ALA A 383 -22.98 -10.27 5.54
CA ALA A 383 -23.18 -10.81 6.88
C ALA A 383 -22.01 -10.41 7.78
N LEU A 384 -22.31 -10.37 9.07
CA LEU A 384 -21.36 -10.32 10.17
C LEU A 384 -21.98 -11.14 11.30
N PHE A 385 -21.15 -11.68 12.19
CA PHE A 385 -21.62 -12.46 13.33
C PHE A 385 -20.93 -12.02 14.61
N GLU A 386 -21.50 -12.40 15.75
CA GLU A 386 -20.95 -12.18 17.07
C GLU A 386 -20.42 -13.52 17.62
N ASP A 387 -19.26 -13.51 18.27
CA ASP A 387 -18.80 -14.64 19.07
C ASP A 387 -19.06 -14.34 20.55
N GLN A 388 -20.13 -14.95 21.07
CA GLN A 388 -20.56 -14.78 22.46
C GLN A 388 -19.72 -15.56 23.46
N ARG A 389 -18.80 -16.42 23.00
CA ARG A 389 -17.93 -17.20 23.88
C ARG A 389 -16.88 -16.28 24.49
N PRO A 390 -16.67 -16.32 25.82
CA PRO A 390 -15.53 -15.65 26.44
C PRO A 390 -14.23 -16.11 25.80
N PRO A 391 -13.29 -15.20 25.46
CA PRO A 391 -11.98 -15.60 24.97
C PRO A 391 -11.16 -16.27 26.08
N LEU A 392 -10.16 -17.05 25.68
CA LEU A 392 -9.16 -17.60 26.59
C LEU A 392 -8.38 -16.47 27.29
N PRO A 393 -8.12 -16.59 28.60
CA PRO A 393 -7.34 -15.59 29.32
C PRO A 393 -5.90 -15.54 28.79
N PRO A 394 -5.23 -14.37 28.90
CA PRO A 394 -3.79 -14.28 28.66
C PRO A 394 -3.01 -15.25 29.55
N HIS A 395 -1.97 -15.86 29.02
CA HIS A 395 -1.12 -16.81 29.75
C HIS A 395 0.34 -16.35 29.74
N GLU A 396 1.15 -17.00 30.58
CA GLU A 396 2.56 -16.62 30.81
C GLU A 396 2.75 -15.13 31.15
N VAL A 397 1.86 -14.60 32.00
CA VAL A 397 1.98 -13.22 32.45
C VAL A 397 3.25 -13.12 33.29
N ARG A 398 4.08 -12.11 33.03
CA ARG A 398 5.32 -11.82 33.73
C ARG A 398 5.37 -10.33 34.08
N ALA A 399 5.83 -10.02 35.28
CA ALA A 399 6.06 -8.64 35.72
C ALA A 399 7.53 -8.45 36.07
N ALA A 400 8.11 -7.34 35.63
CA ALA A 400 9.47 -6.95 35.98
C ALA A 400 9.52 -5.47 36.37
N PRO A 401 10.28 -5.10 37.42
CA PRO A 401 10.51 -3.70 37.75
C PRO A 401 11.30 -3.04 36.62
N VAL A 402 10.89 -1.83 36.24
CA VAL A 402 11.60 -0.98 35.27
C VAL A 402 11.75 0.43 35.85
N PRO A 403 12.72 1.25 35.40
CA PRO A 403 12.88 2.60 35.92
C PRO A 403 11.56 3.39 35.88
N GLY A 404 11.06 3.80 37.05
CA GLY A 404 9.83 4.58 37.18
C GLY A 404 8.51 3.79 37.05
N GLY A 405 8.55 2.45 37.02
CA GLY A 405 7.32 1.67 36.85
C GLY A 405 7.48 0.15 36.91
N ILE A 406 6.51 -0.55 36.33
CA ILE A 406 6.46 -2.01 36.22
C ILE A 406 6.13 -2.38 34.77
N ARG A 407 6.94 -3.25 34.16
CA ARG A 407 6.66 -3.80 32.84
C ARG A 407 6.00 -5.16 32.98
N LEU A 408 4.80 -5.27 32.44
CA LEU A 408 4.06 -6.52 32.25
C LEU A 408 4.27 -7.03 30.83
N ARG A 409 4.32 -8.36 30.72
CA ARG A 409 4.34 -9.06 29.44
C ARG A 409 3.48 -10.32 29.52
N TRP A 410 2.83 -10.70 28.42
CA TRP A 410 1.99 -11.90 28.36
C TRP A 410 1.82 -12.41 26.93
N LEU A 411 1.43 -13.68 26.79
CA LEU A 411 1.06 -14.27 25.51
C LEU A 411 -0.46 -14.15 25.28
N PRO A 412 -0.90 -13.90 24.03
CA PRO A 412 -2.32 -13.84 23.68
C PRO A 412 -2.99 -15.22 23.80
N GLY A 413 -4.23 -15.25 24.30
CA GLY A 413 -5.01 -16.50 24.43
C GLY A 413 -5.74 -16.93 23.16
N ASP A 414 -6.32 -15.98 22.41
CA ASP A 414 -7.14 -16.25 21.21
C ASP A 414 -6.82 -15.32 20.05
N LYS A 415 -7.04 -15.84 18.82
CA LYS A 415 -6.80 -15.12 17.55
C LYS A 415 -7.64 -13.85 17.39
N PHE A 416 -8.90 -13.86 17.84
CA PHE A 416 -9.82 -12.74 17.65
C PHE A 416 -9.91 -11.82 18.88
N THR A 417 -8.80 -11.70 19.61
CA THR A 417 -8.68 -10.78 20.75
C THR A 417 -8.61 -9.34 20.25
N LYS A 418 -9.51 -8.48 20.74
CA LYS A 418 -9.51 -7.04 20.46
C LYS A 418 -8.43 -6.31 21.26
N GLY A 419 -8.27 -6.69 22.52
CA GLY A 419 -7.30 -6.09 23.41
C GLY A 419 -7.33 -6.64 24.82
N TYR A 420 -6.65 -5.95 25.73
CA TYR A 420 -6.43 -6.37 27.11
C TYR A 420 -6.69 -5.25 28.11
N TYR A 421 -7.37 -5.58 29.21
CA TYR A 421 -7.44 -4.77 30.41
C TYR A 421 -6.41 -5.26 31.41
N VAL A 422 -5.66 -4.32 32.00
CA VAL A 422 -4.67 -4.63 33.04
C VAL A 422 -5.25 -4.21 34.38
N TYR A 423 -5.23 -5.11 35.35
CA TYR A 423 -5.70 -4.85 36.70
C TYR A 423 -4.54 -4.89 37.70
N ARG A 424 -4.62 -4.08 38.74
CA ARG A 424 -3.60 -3.94 39.79
C ARG A 424 -4.22 -3.89 41.18
N ALA A 425 -3.55 -4.53 42.13
CA ALA A 425 -3.80 -4.43 43.58
C ALA A 425 -2.50 -4.11 44.32
N ALA A 426 -2.57 -3.32 45.39
CA ALA A 426 -1.44 -2.99 46.25
C ALA A 426 -1.46 -3.87 47.51
N GLY A 427 -0.62 -4.91 47.55
CA GLY A 427 -0.59 -5.89 48.63
C GLY A 427 -1.51 -7.11 48.41
N PRO A 428 -1.34 -8.17 49.23
CA PRO A 428 -1.92 -9.50 48.99
C PRO A 428 -3.45 -9.55 49.17
N ALA A 429 -3.99 -8.73 50.08
CA ALA A 429 -5.43 -8.70 50.40
C ALA A 429 -6.21 -7.61 49.63
N ALA A 430 -5.54 -6.78 48.83
CA ALA A 430 -6.22 -5.70 48.10
C ALA A 430 -6.98 -6.22 46.87
N LYS A 431 -8.13 -5.59 46.58
CA LYS A 431 -8.94 -5.87 45.39
C LYS A 431 -8.24 -5.37 44.13
N LEU A 432 -8.29 -6.17 43.07
CA LEU A 432 -7.82 -5.79 41.73
C LEU A 432 -8.67 -4.61 41.19
N THR A 433 -7.99 -3.56 40.73
CA THR A 433 -8.58 -2.35 40.15
C THR A 433 -8.01 -2.10 38.76
N LEU A 434 -8.83 -1.56 37.85
CA LEU A 434 -8.44 -1.36 36.46
C LEU A 434 -7.36 -0.27 36.31
N VAL A 435 -6.33 -0.56 35.50
CA VAL A 435 -5.22 0.34 35.17
C VAL A 435 -5.39 0.88 33.75
N GLY A 436 -6.25 1.90 33.63
CA GLY A 436 -6.46 2.65 32.38
C GLY A 436 -7.36 1.96 31.34
N ALA A 437 -7.35 2.48 30.11
CA ALA A 437 -8.17 1.99 29.01
C ALA A 437 -7.66 0.68 28.38
N LEU A 438 -8.52 0.03 27.59
CA LEU A 438 -8.22 -1.18 26.82
C LEU A 438 -6.92 -1.01 26.01
N ARG A 439 -6.00 -1.96 26.14
CA ARG A 439 -4.77 -2.01 25.35
C ARG A 439 -5.02 -2.81 24.07
N PRO A 440 -4.94 -2.20 22.87
CA PRO A 440 -5.17 -2.92 21.63
C PRO A 440 -4.22 -4.10 21.47
N HIS A 441 -4.75 -5.22 21.02
CA HIS A 441 -3.94 -6.39 20.67
C HIS A 441 -2.99 -6.08 19.51
N GLN A 442 -1.72 -6.44 19.65
CA GLN A 442 -0.70 -6.29 18.62
C GLN A 442 -0.56 -7.61 17.84
N GLU A 443 -1.24 -7.73 16.70
CA GLU A 443 -1.37 -8.97 15.91
C GLU A 443 -0.02 -9.58 15.47
N LYS A 444 0.98 -8.74 15.18
CA LYS A 444 2.32 -9.19 14.75
C LYS A 444 3.27 -9.52 15.90
N ALA A 445 2.90 -9.20 17.13
CA ALA A 445 3.75 -9.40 18.29
C ALA A 445 3.46 -10.76 18.93
N ALA A 446 4.50 -11.60 19.05
CA ALA A 446 4.38 -12.88 19.76
C ALA A 446 3.98 -12.67 21.23
N GLU A 447 4.46 -11.58 21.83
CA GLU A 447 4.21 -11.20 23.22
C GLU A 447 3.63 -9.78 23.28
N GLN A 448 2.65 -9.59 24.15
CA GLN A 448 2.04 -8.29 24.42
C GLN A 448 2.75 -7.64 25.60
N VAL A 449 2.99 -6.33 25.52
CA VAL A 449 3.78 -5.60 26.52
C VAL A 449 3.01 -4.38 27.02
N PHE A 450 3.01 -4.17 28.33
CA PHE A 450 2.46 -2.98 28.97
C PHE A 450 3.41 -2.47 30.05
N VAL A 451 3.51 -1.15 30.19
CA VAL A 451 4.27 -0.52 31.28
C VAL A 451 3.30 0.27 32.14
N ASP A 452 3.14 -0.16 33.40
CA ASP A 452 2.49 0.64 34.41
C ASP A 452 3.48 1.70 34.91
N SER A 453 3.27 2.93 34.47
CA SER A 453 4.00 4.12 34.93
C SER A 453 3.10 5.04 35.77
N SER A 454 2.09 4.48 36.45
CA SER A 454 1.17 5.27 37.27
C SER A 454 1.91 6.00 38.38
N ARG A 455 1.60 7.28 38.60
CA ARG A 455 2.13 8.08 39.72
C ARG A 455 1.74 7.55 41.10
N THR A 456 0.77 6.64 41.17
CA THR A 456 0.33 5.93 42.38
C THR A 456 1.25 4.77 42.78
N LEU A 457 2.24 4.42 41.95
CA LEU A 457 3.23 3.41 42.29
C LEU A 457 4.20 3.94 43.35
N GLN A 458 4.29 3.23 44.47
CA GLN A 458 5.14 3.58 45.60
C GLN A 458 6.36 2.66 45.66
N PRO A 459 7.52 3.16 46.13
CA PRO A 459 8.69 2.34 46.35
C PRO A 459 8.42 1.29 47.44
N ALA A 460 9.02 0.10 47.30
CA ALA A 460 8.91 -1.02 48.24
C ALA A 460 7.51 -1.60 48.49
N VAL A 461 6.47 -1.15 47.77
CA VAL A 461 5.14 -1.80 47.77
C VAL A 461 5.14 -2.94 46.76
N ARG A 462 4.66 -4.12 47.19
CA ARG A 462 4.43 -5.26 46.30
C ARG A 462 3.06 -5.12 45.65
N TYR A 463 3.05 -5.09 44.32
CA TYR A 463 1.84 -5.00 43.52
C TYR A 463 1.55 -6.34 42.87
N ARG A 464 0.27 -6.71 42.88
CA ARG A 464 -0.27 -7.87 42.18
C ARG A 464 -1.00 -7.43 40.92
N TYR A 465 -0.71 -8.06 39.79
CA TYR A 465 -1.33 -7.78 38.50
C TYR A 465 -2.04 -9.00 37.95
N ALA A 466 -3.14 -8.75 37.24
CA ALA A 466 -3.79 -9.71 36.37
C ALA A 466 -4.18 -9.03 35.05
N VAL A 467 -4.29 -9.81 33.99
CA VAL A 467 -4.67 -9.31 32.66
C VAL A 467 -5.94 -10.02 32.23
N GLN A 468 -6.89 -9.27 31.67
CA GLN A 468 -8.14 -9.79 31.10
C GLN A 468 -8.16 -9.48 29.61
N ALA A 469 -8.45 -10.47 28.77
CA ALA A 469 -8.66 -10.26 27.34
C ALA A 469 -10.11 -9.86 27.06
N GLU A 470 -10.32 -9.05 26.02
CA GLU A 470 -11.64 -8.76 25.42
C GLU A 470 -11.59 -9.19 23.95
N ASN A 471 -12.56 -10.00 23.50
CA ASN A 471 -12.64 -10.40 22.09
C ASN A 471 -13.27 -9.29 21.22
N SER A 472 -13.25 -9.45 19.89
CA SER A 472 -13.85 -8.50 18.96
C SER A 472 -15.35 -8.25 19.17
N SER A 473 -16.06 -9.19 19.79
CA SER A 473 -17.48 -9.09 20.18
C SER A 473 -17.70 -8.58 21.61
N HIS A 474 -16.69 -7.95 22.23
CA HIS A 474 -16.78 -7.35 23.56
C HIS A 474 -17.06 -8.31 24.72
N ARG A 475 -16.73 -9.60 24.54
CA ARG A 475 -16.78 -10.58 25.63
C ARG A 475 -15.45 -10.62 26.38
N PRO A 476 -15.45 -10.42 27.71
CA PRO A 476 -14.23 -10.51 28.50
C PRO A 476 -13.88 -11.97 28.83
N SER A 477 -12.60 -12.29 28.93
CA SER A 477 -12.11 -13.53 29.52
C SER A 477 -12.27 -13.51 31.05
N ILE A 478 -11.97 -14.64 31.70
CA ILE A 478 -11.57 -14.60 33.11
C ILE A 478 -10.23 -13.86 33.27
N TYR A 479 -9.82 -13.54 34.50
CA TYR A 479 -8.47 -13.03 34.73
C TYR A 479 -7.42 -14.08 34.40
N SER A 480 -6.27 -13.64 33.93
CA SER A 480 -5.05 -14.45 33.94
C SER A 480 -4.65 -14.84 35.37
N ASP A 481 -3.70 -15.76 35.48
CA ASP A 481 -2.95 -15.93 36.72
C ASP A 481 -2.33 -14.60 37.17
N THR A 482 -2.24 -14.43 38.49
CA THR A 482 -1.72 -13.21 39.07
C THR A 482 -0.20 -13.24 39.19
N VAL A 483 0.46 -12.15 38.86
CA VAL A 483 1.90 -11.96 39.09
C VAL A 483 2.17 -10.84 40.07
N GLU A 484 3.26 -10.97 40.84
CA GLU A 484 3.64 -9.99 41.84
C GLU A 484 5.04 -9.43 41.58
N THR A 485 5.19 -8.12 41.76
CA THR A 485 6.51 -7.46 41.76
C THR A 485 6.45 -6.13 42.52
N THR A 486 7.60 -5.59 42.88
CA THR A 486 7.74 -4.20 43.33
C THR A 486 7.93 -3.26 42.13
N ALA A 487 7.64 -1.96 42.32
CA ALA A 487 7.89 -0.95 41.30
C ALA A 487 9.35 -0.50 41.30
N GLY A 488 9.93 -0.27 40.11
CA GLY A 488 11.27 0.31 39.95
C GLY A 488 11.31 1.83 40.21
N VAL A 489 10.47 2.31 41.13
CA VAL A 489 10.45 3.70 41.59
C VAL A 489 11.56 3.86 42.63
N LYS A 490 12.47 4.82 42.41
CA LYS A 490 13.53 5.11 43.37
C LYS A 490 12.90 5.56 44.68
N ARG A 491 13.33 4.94 45.79
CA ARG A 491 13.01 5.43 47.13
C ARG A 491 13.60 6.86 47.25
N PRO A 492 12.81 7.88 47.62
CA PRO A 492 13.40 9.11 48.12
C PRO A 492 14.27 8.74 49.32
N VAL A 493 15.56 9.06 49.27
CA VAL A 493 16.41 8.97 50.46
C VAL A 493 15.78 9.94 51.47
N ALA A 494 15.30 9.40 52.59
CA ALA A 494 14.89 10.24 53.70
C ALA A 494 16.15 10.94 54.22
N THR A 495 16.39 12.18 53.80
CA THR A 495 17.33 13.07 54.46
C THR A 495 16.77 13.37 55.84
N ALA A 496 17.24 12.62 56.84
CA ALA A 496 17.12 13.00 58.22
C ALA A 496 17.74 14.40 58.38
N ALA A 497 16.95 15.35 58.86
CA ALA A 497 17.37 16.71 59.14
C ALA A 497 18.42 16.72 60.26
N HIS A 498 19.70 16.81 59.91
CA HIS A 498 20.69 17.51 60.73
C HIS A 498 20.72 18.94 60.21
N ALA A 499 19.90 19.81 60.79
CA ALA A 499 20.04 21.24 60.59
C ALA A 499 21.29 21.69 61.33
N LEU A 500 22.23 22.32 60.63
CA LEU A 500 23.42 22.95 61.24
C LEU A 500 22.95 24.05 62.20
N ALA A 501 23.51 24.09 63.41
CA ALA A 501 23.20 25.13 64.39
C ALA A 501 23.69 26.52 63.91
N PRO A 502 23.01 27.63 64.26
CA PRO A 502 23.51 28.98 63.97
C PRO A 502 24.84 29.23 64.68
N VAL A 503 25.66 30.14 64.15
CA VAL A 503 26.93 30.53 64.80
C VAL A 503 26.67 31.15 66.17
N ALA A 504 27.48 30.78 67.16
CA ALA A 504 27.38 31.29 68.54
C ALA A 504 28.37 32.45 68.78
N GLY A 505 28.11 33.28 69.79
CA GLY A 505 29.01 34.35 70.23
C GLY A 505 29.30 35.39 69.15
N ALA A 506 28.33 35.65 68.27
CA ALA A 506 28.50 36.60 67.18
C ALA A 506 28.44 38.04 67.74
N GLU A 507 29.41 38.87 67.39
CA GLU A 507 29.55 40.26 67.82
C GLU A 507 30.02 41.15 66.67
N ALA A 508 29.63 42.43 66.68
CA ALA A 508 30.05 43.42 65.70
C ALA A 508 30.49 44.70 66.42
N GLN A 509 31.67 45.21 66.07
CA GLN A 509 32.22 46.45 66.65
C GLN A 509 32.96 47.28 65.61
N TRP A 510 33.12 48.58 65.89
CA TRP A 510 33.94 49.46 65.06
C TRP A 510 35.40 49.36 65.49
N GLU A 511 36.28 48.91 64.58
CA GLU A 511 37.73 48.96 64.77
C GLU A 511 38.33 49.80 63.63
N ASN A 512 39.12 50.83 63.97
CA ASN A 512 39.78 51.71 63.00
C ASN A 512 38.84 52.30 61.91
N GLY A 513 37.59 52.62 62.29
CA GLY A 513 36.58 53.18 61.38
C GLY A 513 35.96 52.17 60.41
N ARG A 514 36.12 50.86 60.64
CA ARG A 514 35.49 49.79 59.86
C ARG A 514 34.75 48.81 60.77
N PRO A 515 33.61 48.26 60.34
CA PRO A 515 32.96 47.17 61.06
C PRO A 515 33.82 45.92 61.05
N VAL A 516 34.07 45.36 62.22
CA VAL A 516 34.67 44.04 62.40
C VAL A 516 33.65 43.16 63.09
N VAL A 517 33.28 42.08 62.42
CA VAL A 517 32.28 41.10 62.85
C VAL A 517 32.99 39.80 63.18
N ARG A 518 32.80 39.28 64.39
CA ARG A 518 33.45 38.05 64.89
C ARG A 518 32.41 37.10 65.44
N TRP A 519 32.70 35.80 65.39
CA TRP A 519 31.85 34.76 65.97
C TRP A 519 32.71 33.58 66.40
N GLN A 520 32.12 32.65 67.16
CA GLN A 520 32.79 31.40 67.51
C GLN A 520 32.70 30.42 66.32
N ALA A 521 33.81 29.76 66.01
CA ALA A 521 33.86 28.76 64.95
C ALA A 521 32.94 27.58 65.31
N ALA A 522 31.93 27.31 64.47
CA ALA A 522 31.06 26.16 64.63
C ALA A 522 31.82 24.87 64.19
N PRO A 523 31.83 23.79 65.00
CA PRO A 523 32.62 22.58 64.69
C PRO A 523 32.27 21.89 63.38
N GLU A 524 31.00 21.98 62.95
CA GLU A 524 30.50 21.35 61.72
C GLU A 524 30.55 22.29 60.50
N ALA A 525 31.03 23.52 60.67
CA ALA A 525 31.10 24.50 59.59
C ALA A 525 32.45 24.45 58.88
N ALA A 526 32.43 24.16 57.58
CA ALA A 526 33.58 24.31 56.70
C ALA A 526 33.76 25.76 56.24
N PHE A 527 32.65 26.50 56.09
CA PHE A 527 32.67 27.88 55.62
C PHE A 527 31.59 28.77 56.26
N TYR A 528 31.71 30.10 56.06
CA TYR A 528 30.74 31.10 56.50
C TYR A 528 30.39 32.09 55.38
N GLU A 529 29.10 32.43 55.30
CA GLU A 529 28.59 33.54 54.51
C GLU A 529 28.13 34.68 55.41
N VAL A 530 28.50 35.90 55.05
CA VAL A 530 28.13 37.13 55.74
C VAL A 530 27.40 38.03 54.74
N SER A 531 26.22 38.49 55.14
CA SER A 531 25.42 39.46 54.40
C SER A 531 25.18 40.69 55.27
N ARG A 532 24.99 41.85 54.65
CA ARG A 532 24.77 43.13 55.35
C ARG A 532 23.60 43.88 54.73
N ARG A 533 22.85 44.60 55.56
CA ARG A 533 21.95 45.66 55.14
C ARG A 533 22.17 46.94 55.93
N VAL A 534 21.80 48.07 55.35
CA VAL A 534 21.65 49.31 56.13
C VAL A 534 20.42 49.15 57.02
N GLU A 535 20.52 49.56 58.28
CA GLU A 535 19.40 49.49 59.25
C GLU A 535 18.13 50.12 58.64
N GLY A 536 17.01 49.38 58.68
CA GLY A 536 15.74 49.79 58.07
C GLY A 536 15.50 49.36 56.61
N GLN A 537 16.51 48.84 55.89
CA GLN A 537 16.29 48.29 54.54
C GLN A 537 15.74 46.84 54.56
N PRO A 538 14.92 46.44 53.57
CA PRO A 538 14.23 45.15 53.61
C PRO A 538 15.12 43.93 53.28
N GLN A 539 16.25 44.11 52.58
CA GLN A 539 17.03 42.99 52.04
C GLN A 539 18.49 43.02 52.49
N PHE A 540 19.01 41.85 52.88
CA PHE A 540 20.44 41.63 53.13
C PHE A 540 21.17 41.40 51.80
N GLN A 541 22.24 42.17 51.58
CA GLN A 541 23.16 41.96 50.46
C GLN A 541 24.31 41.07 50.90
N ARG A 542 24.55 39.97 50.18
CA ARG A 542 25.71 39.11 50.44
C ARG A 542 27.01 39.88 50.17
N LEU A 543 27.92 39.85 51.14
CA LEU A 543 29.21 40.51 50.98
C LEU A 543 30.17 39.59 50.20
N PRO A 544 31.06 40.17 49.36
CA PRO A 544 32.04 39.40 48.61
C PRO A 544 33.24 39.05 49.51
N LEU A 545 33.24 37.83 50.08
CA LEU A 545 34.21 37.39 51.09
C LEU A 545 35.35 36.55 50.49
N GLY A 546 36.52 36.46 51.14
CA GLY A 546 37.59 35.53 50.75
C GLY A 546 38.29 35.79 49.40
N PRO A 547 39.15 34.87 48.92
CA PRO A 547 39.82 34.99 47.62
C PRO A 547 38.84 34.79 46.45
N ARG A 548 39.10 35.46 45.33
CA ARG A 548 38.29 35.31 44.09
C ARG A 548 38.34 33.87 43.59
N MET A 549 37.21 33.36 43.15
CA MET A 549 37.13 32.06 42.51
C MET A 549 37.88 32.09 41.16
N PRO A 550 38.63 31.02 40.80
CA PRO A 550 39.25 30.91 39.49
C PRO A 550 38.18 31.06 38.39
N GLY A 551 38.40 31.97 37.43
CA GLY A 551 37.48 32.20 36.31
C GLY A 551 36.30 33.15 36.57
N SER A 552 36.10 33.63 37.80
CA SER A 552 35.03 34.60 38.11
C SER A 552 35.58 35.99 38.41
N ARG A 553 35.03 37.02 37.76
CA ARG A 553 35.38 38.43 38.04
C ARG A 553 34.69 38.96 39.31
N THR A 554 33.57 38.35 39.70
CA THR A 554 32.66 38.87 40.72
C THR A 554 32.52 37.93 41.93
N GLU A 555 32.61 36.62 41.75
CA GLU A 555 32.40 35.65 42.83
C GLU A 555 33.68 35.37 43.62
N ARG A 556 33.53 35.34 44.94
CA ARG A 556 34.60 35.03 45.88
C ARG A 556 34.18 33.92 46.83
N ARG A 557 35.15 33.17 47.34
CA ARG A 557 34.91 31.99 48.20
C ARG A 557 34.33 32.41 49.56
N PRO A 558 33.37 31.66 50.11
CA PRO A 558 32.95 31.79 51.50
C PRO A 558 34.14 31.77 52.49
N LEU A 559 34.00 32.41 53.65
CA LEU A 559 35.08 32.53 54.64
C LEU A 559 35.35 31.18 55.31
N ALA A 560 36.62 30.79 55.41
CA ALA A 560 37.04 29.62 56.19
C ALA A 560 37.37 29.97 57.66
N GLN A 561 37.24 31.25 58.06
CA GLN A 561 37.59 31.75 59.38
C GLN A 561 36.39 32.43 60.04
N ALA A 562 36.34 32.38 61.38
CA ALA A 562 35.23 32.89 62.18
C ALA A 562 35.34 34.40 62.46
N GLY A 563 35.50 35.19 61.39
CA GLY A 563 35.58 36.65 61.50
C GLY A 563 35.75 37.35 60.16
N PHE A 564 35.23 38.57 60.08
CA PHE A 564 35.15 39.37 58.87
C PHE A 564 35.30 40.87 59.17
N CYS A 565 36.15 41.57 58.40
CA CYS A 565 36.23 43.03 58.42
C CYS A 565 35.56 43.60 57.17
N ASP A 566 34.51 44.40 57.36
CA ASP A 566 33.78 45.03 56.28
C ASP A 566 34.46 46.31 55.80
N SER A 567 35.37 46.15 54.85
CA SER A 567 36.03 47.28 54.19
C SER A 567 35.12 48.11 53.27
N THR A 568 33.88 47.68 53.02
CA THR A 568 32.94 48.36 52.12
C THR A 568 31.90 49.22 52.83
N ALA A 569 31.88 49.17 54.16
CA ALA A 569 30.95 49.95 54.97
C ALA A 569 31.29 51.44 54.93
N ARG A 570 30.26 52.29 54.95
CA ARG A 570 30.39 53.75 54.96
C ARG A 570 30.40 54.25 56.42
N PRO A 571 31.28 55.22 56.77
CA PRO A 571 31.25 55.87 58.08
C PRO A 571 29.91 56.56 58.36
N GLY A 572 29.49 56.59 59.63
CA GLY A 572 28.26 57.29 60.06
C GLY A 572 26.94 56.54 59.79
N GLN A 573 26.98 55.30 59.29
CA GLN A 573 25.79 54.50 58.98
C GLN A 573 25.65 53.32 59.96
N SER A 574 24.42 53.06 60.43
CA SER A 574 24.08 51.83 61.16
C SER A 574 23.80 50.67 60.19
N TYR A 575 24.28 49.48 60.54
CA TYR A 575 24.20 48.27 59.74
C TYR A 575 23.63 47.10 60.53
N GLU A 576 22.96 46.18 59.83
CA GLU A 576 22.68 44.84 60.33
C GLU A 576 23.46 43.80 59.51
N TYR A 577 24.02 42.80 60.19
CA TYR A 577 24.75 41.69 59.59
C TYR A 577 24.03 40.38 59.84
N GLU A 578 24.07 39.49 58.85
CA GLU A 578 23.53 38.14 58.89
C GLU A 578 24.65 37.14 58.55
N ILE A 579 24.89 36.18 59.45
CA ILE A 579 25.94 35.16 59.33
C ILE A 579 25.31 33.77 59.23
N VAL A 580 25.68 33.02 58.19
CA VAL A 580 25.22 31.65 57.95
C VAL A 580 26.44 30.73 57.86
N SER A 581 26.41 29.62 58.59
CA SER A 581 27.44 28.58 58.48
C SER A 581 27.09 27.56 57.40
N LEU A 582 28.12 27.02 56.76
CA LEU A 582 28.07 26.05 55.68
C LEU A 582 28.97 24.87 56.00
N ASP A 583 28.52 23.64 55.80
CA ASP A 583 29.41 22.47 55.83
C ASP A 583 30.08 22.21 54.45
N GLU A 584 30.88 21.15 54.36
CA GLU A 584 31.56 20.77 53.10
C GLU A 584 30.59 20.43 51.96
N GLN A 585 29.34 20.07 52.29
CA GLN A 585 28.29 19.75 51.31
C GLN A 585 27.43 20.98 50.96
N GLY A 586 27.72 22.15 51.54
CA GLY A 586 27.00 23.40 51.30
C GLY A 586 25.64 23.49 52.00
N ARG A 587 25.35 22.63 53.00
CA ARG A 587 24.15 22.75 53.85
C ARG A 587 24.27 24.02 54.70
N ARG A 588 23.15 24.71 54.91
CA ARG A 588 23.11 26.04 55.57
C ARG A 588 22.51 25.93 56.98
N SER A 589 23.07 26.65 57.95
CA SER A 589 22.42 26.87 59.24
C SER A 589 21.28 27.89 59.14
N THR A 590 20.49 28.03 60.22
CA THR A 590 19.71 29.26 60.41
C THR A 590 20.66 30.46 60.58
N PRO A 591 20.26 31.67 60.16
CA PRO A 591 21.15 32.83 60.23
C PRO A 591 21.22 33.45 61.62
N ALA A 592 22.44 33.83 62.06
CA ALA A 592 22.64 34.68 63.22
C ALA A 592 22.63 36.15 62.80
N ARG A 593 21.92 37.02 63.53
CA ARG A 593 21.76 38.44 63.20
C ARG A 593 22.40 39.35 64.24
N LEU A 594 23.04 40.41 63.78
CA LEU A 594 23.73 41.41 64.59
C LEU A 594 23.39 42.82 64.11
N SER A 595 23.25 43.76 65.05
CA SER A 595 23.08 45.18 64.75
C SER A 595 24.31 45.96 65.20
N LEU A 596 24.83 46.83 64.33
CA LEU A 596 25.96 47.73 64.60
C LEU A 596 25.51 49.17 64.33
N ARG A 597 25.44 49.99 65.39
CA ARG A 597 25.05 51.40 65.28
C ARG A 597 26.19 52.26 64.71
N ALA A 598 25.86 53.39 64.07
CA ALA A 598 26.84 54.37 63.61
C ALA A 598 27.76 54.87 64.74
N ALA A 599 29.03 55.13 64.45
CA ALA A 599 29.96 55.74 65.40
C ALA A 599 29.72 57.26 65.54
N GLU A 600 29.63 57.77 66.77
CA GLU A 600 29.48 59.22 67.05
C GLU A 600 30.80 59.98 66.84
N THR A 601 30.75 61.16 66.21
CA THR A 601 31.91 62.03 65.96
C THR A 601 31.79 63.37 66.68
N ALA A 602 32.88 63.84 67.30
CA ALA A 602 32.93 65.11 68.03
C ALA A 602 32.85 66.34 67.10
N ALA A 603 32.04 67.35 67.48
CA ALA A 603 31.90 68.62 66.75
C ALA A 603 33.02 69.62 67.09
N ALA A 604 33.10 70.74 66.36
CA ALA A 604 34.10 71.79 66.62
C ALA A 604 33.77 72.54 67.93
N PRO A 605 34.75 72.87 68.78
CA PRO A 605 34.49 73.67 69.99
C PRO A 605 33.96 75.06 69.61
N ALA A 606 32.76 75.42 70.08
CA ALA A 606 32.19 76.74 69.87
C ALA A 606 32.72 77.78 70.88
N THR A 607 32.47 79.07 70.60
CA THR A 607 32.68 80.21 71.52
C THR A 607 34.10 80.36 72.09
N LEU A 608 35.13 80.06 71.29
CA LEU A 608 36.53 80.30 71.68
C LEU A 608 36.78 81.79 71.94
N THR A 609 37.20 82.12 73.16
CA THR A 609 37.59 83.46 73.60
C THR A 609 39.01 83.43 74.14
N ALA A 610 39.75 84.53 73.97
CA ALA A 610 41.12 84.69 74.43
C ALA A 610 41.28 86.04 75.13
N ALA A 611 41.80 86.04 76.36
CA ALA A 611 42.05 87.24 77.14
C ALA A 611 43.48 87.26 77.67
N ALA A 612 44.19 88.38 77.52
CA ALA A 612 45.50 88.57 78.12
C ALA A 612 45.34 89.01 79.59
N VAL A 613 45.87 88.22 80.52
CA VAL A 613 45.83 88.48 81.97
C VAL A 613 47.26 88.48 82.50
N GLY A 614 47.79 89.68 82.77
CA GLY A 614 49.19 89.87 83.17
C GLY A 614 50.17 89.39 82.09
N LYS A 615 51.06 88.46 82.43
CA LYS A 615 52.04 87.83 81.52
C LYS A 615 51.54 86.51 80.91
N THR A 616 50.23 86.25 80.92
CA THR A 616 49.64 85.00 80.45
C THR A 616 48.42 85.25 79.56
N VAL A 617 48.07 84.29 78.69
CA VAL A 617 46.82 84.30 77.92
C VAL A 617 45.90 83.22 78.45
N GLU A 618 44.66 83.56 78.78
CA GLU A 618 43.61 82.60 79.11
C GLU A 618 42.66 82.39 77.93
N LEU A 619 42.50 81.13 77.53
CA LEU A 619 41.54 80.67 76.53
C LEU A 619 40.35 80.00 77.22
N ARG A 620 39.15 80.24 76.72
CA ARG A 620 37.92 79.55 77.15
C ARG A 620 37.06 79.22 75.94
N TRP A 621 36.45 78.04 75.91
CA TRP A 621 35.52 77.59 74.86
C TRP A 621 34.39 76.76 75.46
N ALA A 622 33.32 76.52 74.68
CA ALA A 622 32.26 75.61 75.07
C ALA A 622 32.69 74.14 74.91
N ALA A 623 32.45 73.33 75.94
CA ALA A 623 32.71 71.89 75.87
C ALA A 623 31.63 71.19 75.02
N GLU A 624 32.04 70.44 74.01
CA GLU A 624 31.27 69.49 73.23
C GLU A 624 31.16 68.14 73.95
N ALA A 625 29.94 67.61 74.05
CA ALA A 625 29.63 66.38 74.79
C ALA A 625 30.37 65.14 74.25
N ALA A 626 30.59 65.08 72.92
CA ALA A 626 31.25 63.97 72.24
C ALA A 626 32.79 64.10 72.20
N ALA A 627 33.37 65.18 72.75
CA ALA A 627 34.81 65.43 72.75
C ALA A 627 35.43 65.22 74.14
N PRO A 628 36.06 64.05 74.44
CA PRO A 628 36.72 63.81 75.72
C PRO A 628 37.95 64.70 75.98
N GLN A 629 38.57 65.23 74.93
CA GLN A 629 39.77 66.07 75.01
C GLN A 629 39.77 67.12 73.90
N TYR A 630 40.53 68.19 74.11
CA TYR A 630 40.78 69.25 73.14
C TYR A 630 42.26 69.45 72.92
N ARG A 631 42.69 69.66 71.69
CA ARG A 631 44.05 70.08 71.35
C ARG A 631 44.08 71.56 71.03
N VAL A 632 44.89 72.30 71.78
CA VAL A 632 45.07 73.75 71.64
C VAL A 632 46.29 74.02 70.78
N TYR A 633 46.10 74.84 69.75
CA TYR A 633 47.15 75.28 68.84
C TYR A 633 47.44 76.77 69.01
N ARG A 634 48.70 77.16 68.87
CA ARG A 634 49.18 78.55 68.91
C ARG A 634 50.11 78.86 67.75
N TYR A 635 50.06 80.09 67.24
CA TYR A 635 51.06 80.63 66.30
C TYR A 635 51.16 82.16 66.39
N GLU A 636 52.29 82.70 65.92
CA GLU A 636 52.46 84.14 65.66
C GLU A 636 52.03 84.46 64.20
N PRO A 637 51.69 85.72 63.88
CA PRO A 637 51.40 86.13 62.52
C PRO A 637 52.50 85.67 61.54
N GLY A 638 52.13 84.90 60.50
CA GLY A 638 53.06 84.38 59.51
C GLY A 638 53.78 83.06 59.87
N ALA A 639 53.60 82.54 61.09
CA ALA A 639 54.14 81.24 61.50
C ALA A 639 53.11 80.10 61.38
N LYS A 640 53.57 78.85 61.30
CA LYS A 640 52.68 77.66 61.30
C LYS A 640 52.12 77.39 62.70
N PRO A 641 50.82 77.01 62.84
CA PRO A 641 50.24 76.54 64.09
C PRO A 641 51.03 75.38 64.72
N GLN A 642 51.35 75.49 66.00
CA GLN A 642 51.94 74.42 66.81
C GLN A 642 50.99 74.03 67.93
N ALA A 643 50.87 72.73 68.18
CA ALA A 643 50.10 72.23 69.32
C ALA A 643 50.84 72.60 70.61
N VAL A 644 50.20 73.42 71.45
CA VAL A 644 50.79 73.88 72.73
C VAL A 644 50.23 73.12 73.92
N ALA A 645 49.05 72.51 73.79
CA ALA A 645 48.48 71.67 74.84
C ALA A 645 47.46 70.68 74.29
N THR A 646 47.21 69.62 75.06
CA THR A 646 45.99 68.81 74.97
C THR A 646 45.35 68.79 76.35
N VAL A 647 44.12 69.27 76.46
CA VAL A 647 43.39 69.41 77.72
C VAL A 647 42.20 68.45 77.74
N ALA A 648 41.77 68.05 78.94
CA ALA A 648 40.55 67.26 79.11
C ALA A 648 39.30 68.08 78.76
N ALA A 649 38.15 67.42 78.59
CA ALA A 649 36.89 68.06 78.23
C ALA A 649 36.42 69.13 79.24
N SER A 650 36.79 68.98 80.52
CA SER A 650 36.42 69.90 81.59
C SER A 650 37.58 70.09 82.58
N PRO A 651 37.94 71.35 82.95
CA PRO A 651 37.36 72.58 82.44
C PRO A 651 37.79 72.88 80.99
N ALA A 652 36.89 73.40 80.16
CA ALA A 652 37.14 73.79 78.76
C ALA A 652 37.88 75.14 78.67
N THR A 653 39.04 75.19 79.32
CA THR A 653 39.88 76.37 79.44
C THR A 653 41.35 75.99 79.33
N TYR A 654 42.18 76.89 78.82
CA TYR A 654 43.62 76.71 78.80
C TYR A 654 44.32 78.02 79.13
N ARG A 655 45.33 77.98 80.01
CA ARG A 655 46.15 79.12 80.34
C ARG A 655 47.54 78.95 79.75
N ASP A 656 47.88 79.79 78.79
CA ASP A 656 49.20 79.85 78.19
C ASP A 656 50.10 80.81 78.98
N ALA A 657 50.98 80.24 79.79
CA ALA A 657 51.97 80.98 80.57
C ALA A 657 53.30 81.20 79.84
N THR A 658 53.44 80.68 78.62
CA THR A 658 54.71 80.71 77.86
C THR A 658 54.79 81.86 76.85
N VAL A 659 53.77 82.73 76.83
CA VAL A 659 53.70 83.91 75.98
C VAL A 659 54.65 85.00 76.45
N GLN A 660 55.19 85.79 75.52
CA GLN A 660 56.07 86.92 75.83
C GLN A 660 55.30 88.26 75.79
N PRO A 661 55.64 89.24 76.64
CA PRO A 661 55.04 90.57 76.60
C PRO A 661 55.18 91.26 75.24
N ARG A 662 54.21 92.11 74.89
CA ARG A 662 54.14 92.88 73.63
C ARG A 662 54.09 92.08 72.32
N ARG A 663 53.87 90.75 72.38
CA ARG A 663 53.67 89.87 71.20
C ARG A 663 52.18 89.60 70.94
N THR A 664 51.84 89.31 69.68
CA THR A 664 50.48 88.88 69.27
C THR A 664 50.50 87.41 68.91
N TYR A 665 49.57 86.64 69.49
CA TYR A 665 49.40 85.21 69.23
C TYR A 665 47.98 84.91 68.73
N PHE A 666 47.88 83.94 67.84
CA PHE A 666 46.62 83.34 67.39
C PHE A 666 46.47 81.94 67.97
N TYR A 667 45.25 81.60 68.37
CA TYR A 667 44.91 80.29 68.93
C TYR A 667 43.69 79.70 68.24
N TYR A 668 43.68 78.38 68.05
CA TYR A 668 42.46 77.62 67.77
C TYR A 668 42.46 76.31 68.58
N VAL A 669 41.28 75.72 68.74
CA VAL A 669 41.09 74.50 69.52
C VAL A 669 40.43 73.43 68.66
N ALA A 670 41.01 72.24 68.60
CA ALA A 670 40.45 71.08 67.92
C ALA A 670 39.86 70.08 68.92
N SER A 671 38.63 69.62 68.70
CA SER A 671 38.07 68.50 69.45
C SER A 671 38.72 67.19 69.03
N LEU A 672 38.96 66.31 69.99
CA LEU A 672 39.40 64.95 69.74
C LEU A 672 38.21 64.00 69.92
N ASP A 673 38.05 63.03 69.01
CA ASP A 673 37.06 61.95 69.16
C ASP A 673 37.45 60.98 70.30
N ALA A 674 36.58 60.01 70.61
CA ALA A 674 36.85 58.97 71.62
C ALA A 674 38.13 58.15 71.33
N GLN A 675 38.60 58.16 70.08
CA GLN A 675 39.83 57.50 69.63
C GLN A 675 41.04 58.45 69.60
N ARG A 676 40.93 59.65 70.20
CA ARG A 676 41.96 60.70 70.31
C ARG A 676 42.42 61.27 68.96
N ARG A 677 41.60 61.17 67.91
CA ARG A 677 41.86 61.78 66.60
C ARG A 677 41.19 63.14 66.50
N GLU A 678 41.80 64.07 65.78
CA GLU A 678 41.20 65.38 65.54
C GLU A 678 39.94 65.24 64.70
N ALA A 679 38.81 65.70 65.25
CA ALA A 679 37.51 65.62 64.59
C ALA A 679 37.18 66.93 63.89
N ALA A 680 37.09 68.03 64.65
CA ALA A 680 36.79 69.36 64.10
C ALA A 680 37.46 70.47 64.92
N ARG A 681 37.71 71.64 64.31
CA ARG A 681 38.43 72.77 64.95
C ARG A 681 37.61 74.05 64.97
N SER A 682 37.82 74.87 66.00
CA SER A 682 37.25 76.21 66.09
C SER A 682 37.89 77.15 65.06
N GLU A 683 37.25 78.29 64.80
CA GLU A 683 37.89 79.43 64.16
C GLU A 683 39.04 79.98 65.03
N PRO A 684 40.12 80.51 64.44
CA PRO A 684 41.24 81.06 65.20
C PRO A 684 40.90 82.44 65.78
N ILE A 685 41.37 82.71 67.00
CA ILE A 685 41.25 84.01 67.67
C ILE A 685 42.64 84.61 67.96
N GLY A 686 42.80 85.92 67.72
CA GLY A 686 44.03 86.66 67.97
C GLY A 686 43.97 87.45 69.28
N VAL A 687 45.07 87.46 70.04
CA VAL A 687 45.22 88.24 71.28
C VAL A 687 46.62 88.82 71.38
N ARG A 688 46.74 90.08 71.83
CA ARG A 688 48.01 90.76 72.08
C ARG A 688 48.30 90.80 73.58
N VAL A 689 49.50 90.37 73.96
CA VAL A 689 49.97 90.43 75.36
C VAL A 689 50.43 91.87 75.66
N PRO A 690 49.89 92.53 76.70
CA PRO A 690 50.25 93.91 77.05
C PRO A 690 51.73 94.11 77.39
#